data_AF-A0A3C1ST35-F1
#
_entry.id   AF-A0A3C1ST35-F1
#
_cell.length_a   1.000
_cell.length_b   1.000
_cell.length_c   1.000
_cell.angle_alpha   90.00
_cell.angle_beta   90.00
_cell.angle_gamma   90.00
#
_symmetry.space_group_name_H-M   'P 1'
#
loop_
_entity.id
_entity.type
_entity.pdbx_description
1 polymer ?
#
loop_
_entity_poly.entity_id
_entity_poly.type
_entity_poly.pdbx_seq_one_letter_code
_entity_poly.pdbx_strand_id
1 'polypeptide(L)'
;MVASDQELGEPLSAAPKMESLKAAFAPPRLFIYDPARGHIATRVSDKGFAQLAKFDVSERNLDRARRILQAAGFYPDTIAAIDPGERICLAKLLGSGELSVDWLRENWEALRAGQPDVVEIGLALGQSYTFAHQQEQAGIQDFSRAWHTETARRLANCLIKGNGSVDTDAIAVAIKQLQSDFYRLQLLRGPHGNRLPQMLETLIQDRGSREVLETIKAPASAVASDLVRATLNLPPGRAVTETDARRAALAALLAELRQDSVGSCFATSLAIKVHGDLPRLLIYDLKSLIETGKLTRTVNRSFKPSETVEFPLNPSIGLAELRQPLVIDSKGRIVQVANQKLPAPIAPHEIPGLCAALESLGLTTRADMKRALREACSAPGQETGLETILGRIVANRKLTPPAVKLRQALDAFQSQLDNRLLRAWEYTVANMAGTGWGAERVHEMAMKLQKALTHDYANYFSMTGSSQLAAYNALTDRVVEQFTQRIRLLYDASVAGAKHQDGSSSYGGFCVQYRSGQGAKWQPIASVAEFNERVGDILELIRHDLPAEIKQFDDNPIDSALRAIHKNSLLTNDLGSLRSDPLRIIAGGSAQAVVRNYFGYAVRAETITLEPRHTTNRPGLRLLNWLVEKLKHYGPATPASAPICNAYHMFLLKPYAPHHADGALSLASAVQAARLGEWMEKHLVVARNSLIIGDSNWARGDKHLYFALCYDPGNDDLALWETAYDGARFTLLEPLPQNWLQGEWNLFIDLNG
;
A
#
# COMPACT_ATOMS: atom_id res chain seq x y z
N MET A 1 -13.11 54.37 -40.93
CA MET A 1 -14.45 54.09 -41.51
C MET A 1 -15.27 53.51 -40.37
N VAL A 2 -15.91 54.36 -39.57
CA VAL A 2 -17.32 54.80 -39.68
C VAL A 2 -18.31 53.63 -39.70
N ALA A 3 -18.90 53.42 -38.53
CA ALA A 3 -20.24 52.96 -38.14
C ALA A 3 -21.17 52.17 -39.09
N SER A 4 -21.75 51.10 -38.56
CA SER A 4 -23.21 50.94 -38.30
C SER A 4 -23.41 49.65 -37.47
N ASP A 5 -23.71 49.72 -36.17
CA ASP A 5 -25.05 49.79 -35.56
C ASP A 5 -26.07 48.75 -36.08
N GLN A 6 -26.26 47.68 -35.29
CA GLN A 6 -27.59 47.14 -34.99
C GLN A 6 -27.59 46.37 -33.65
N GLU A 7 -28.12 47.08 -32.65
CA GLU A 7 -28.97 46.68 -31.51
C GLU A 7 -28.61 45.49 -30.60
N LEU A 8 -28.32 45.87 -29.36
CA LEU A 8 -28.34 45.09 -28.12
C LEU A 8 -29.78 44.85 -27.64
N GLY A 9 -30.04 43.64 -27.11
CA GLY A 9 -30.93 43.49 -25.95
C GLY A 9 -31.76 42.21 -25.85
N GLU A 10 -31.21 41.15 -25.25
CA GLU A 10 -31.94 40.30 -24.28
C GLU A 10 -30.97 39.75 -23.22
N PRO A 11 -31.38 39.64 -21.93
CA PRO A 11 -30.48 39.28 -20.83
C PRO A 11 -30.18 37.78 -20.80
N LEU A 12 -28.90 37.43 -20.79
CA LEU A 12 -28.39 36.10 -20.42
C LEU A 12 -28.72 35.81 -18.94
N SER A 13 -29.89 35.22 -18.69
CA SER A 13 -30.17 34.50 -17.45
C SER A 13 -30.71 33.11 -17.76
N ALA A 14 -29.83 32.13 -17.74
CA ALA A 14 -30.17 30.74 -17.48
C ALA A 14 -28.89 30.01 -17.03
N ALA A 15 -28.78 29.80 -15.72
CA ALA A 15 -27.85 28.84 -15.16
C ALA A 15 -28.04 27.47 -15.87
N PRO A 16 -26.98 26.70 -16.12
CA PRO A 16 -27.12 25.41 -16.77
C PRO A 16 -27.98 24.49 -15.89
N LYS A 17 -29.10 24.01 -16.45
CA LYS A 17 -30.04 23.10 -15.79
C LYS A 17 -29.32 21.85 -15.29
N MET A 18 -29.52 21.57 -14.01
CA MET A 18 -29.08 20.43 -13.20
C MET A 18 -29.48 19.03 -13.74
N GLU A 19 -30.10 18.94 -14.92
CA GLU A 19 -30.56 17.69 -15.54
C GLU A 19 -29.45 16.92 -16.29
N SER A 20 -28.37 17.59 -16.71
CA SER A 20 -27.29 16.94 -17.48
C SER A 20 -26.30 16.13 -16.63
N LEU A 21 -26.33 16.24 -15.30
CA LEU A 21 -25.50 15.44 -14.37
C LEU A 21 -26.13 14.09 -13.99
N LYS A 22 -27.40 13.84 -14.33
CA LYS A 22 -28.14 12.63 -13.91
C LYS A 22 -27.91 11.38 -14.76
N ALA A 23 -27.17 11.45 -15.86
CA ALA A 23 -27.07 10.36 -16.84
C ALA A 23 -25.85 9.43 -16.68
N ALA A 24 -24.98 9.59 -15.68
CA ALA A 24 -23.66 8.95 -15.68
C ALA A 24 -23.33 7.96 -14.53
N PHE A 25 -24.27 7.61 -13.63
CA PHE A 25 -23.96 6.69 -12.53
C PHE A 25 -25.11 5.74 -12.22
N ALA A 26 -24.86 4.43 -12.34
CA ALA A 26 -25.74 3.39 -11.83
C ALA A 26 -25.40 3.10 -10.35
N PRO A 27 -26.35 3.09 -9.40
CA PRO A 27 -26.09 2.67 -8.02
C PRO A 27 -26.22 1.14 -7.86
N PRO A 28 -25.35 0.49 -7.05
CA PRO A 28 -25.50 -0.92 -6.69
C PRO A 28 -26.59 -1.15 -5.62
N ARG A 29 -27.03 -2.41 -5.52
CA ARG A 29 -28.23 -2.91 -4.82
C ARG A 29 -27.91 -3.35 -3.37
N LEU A 30 -28.83 -3.17 -2.43
CA LEU A 30 -28.62 -3.38 -0.98
C LEU A 30 -29.48 -4.53 -0.37
N PHE A 31 -28.98 -5.16 0.70
CA PHE A 31 -29.64 -6.21 1.53
C PHE A 31 -29.50 -5.90 3.03
N ILE A 32 -30.41 -6.44 3.85
CA ILE A 32 -30.64 -6.18 5.29
C ILE A 32 -29.83 -7.16 6.17
N TYR A 33 -29.27 -6.68 7.30
CA TYR A 33 -28.77 -7.51 8.40
C TYR A 33 -29.48 -7.15 9.73
N ASP A 34 -30.12 -8.13 10.36
CA ASP A 34 -30.68 -8.08 11.72
C ASP A 34 -29.86 -9.05 12.59
N PRO A 35 -29.02 -8.55 13.53
CA PRO A 35 -28.16 -9.39 14.36
C PRO A 35 -28.93 -10.34 15.29
N ALA A 36 -30.24 -10.14 15.49
CA ALA A 36 -31.06 -10.99 16.35
C ALA A 36 -31.85 -12.08 15.59
N ARG A 37 -32.00 -12.01 14.26
CA ARG A 37 -33.01 -12.84 13.54
C ARG A 37 -32.59 -13.51 12.22
N GLY A 38 -31.39 -13.27 11.68
CA GLY A 38 -30.80 -14.15 10.65
C GLY A 38 -31.61 -14.42 9.37
N HIS A 39 -32.53 -13.55 8.92
CA HIS A 39 -33.27 -13.73 7.64
C HIS A 39 -33.41 -12.43 6.79
N ILE A 40 -33.52 -12.61 5.46
CA ILE A 40 -33.39 -11.60 4.37
C ILE A 40 -34.77 -11.19 3.78
N ALA A 41 -34.96 -9.91 3.41
CA ALA A 41 -36.09 -9.43 2.60
C ALA A 41 -35.68 -8.71 1.29
N THR A 42 -36.60 -8.70 0.30
CA THR A 42 -36.37 -8.51 -1.15
C THR A 42 -36.58 -7.09 -1.74
N ARG A 43 -35.68 -6.74 -2.69
CA ARG A 43 -35.77 -5.95 -3.96
C ARG A 43 -36.60 -4.63 -4.02
N VAL A 44 -35.92 -3.53 -4.36
CA VAL A 44 -36.49 -2.35 -5.04
C VAL A 44 -35.72 -2.10 -6.36
N SER A 45 -36.41 -1.77 -7.45
CA SER A 45 -35.85 -1.61 -8.82
C SER A 45 -35.52 -0.16 -9.17
N ASP A 46 -34.84 0.08 -10.30
CA ASP A 46 -34.42 1.40 -10.81
C ASP A 46 -35.57 2.41 -10.97
N LYS A 47 -36.81 1.93 -11.18
CA LYS A 47 -38.03 2.77 -11.12
C LYS A 47 -38.25 3.42 -9.75
N GLY A 48 -37.80 2.79 -8.67
CA GLY A 48 -38.01 3.23 -7.29
C GLY A 48 -37.10 4.37 -6.83
N PHE A 49 -35.99 4.63 -7.52
CA PHE A 49 -35.10 5.77 -7.22
C PHE A 49 -35.47 7.02 -8.04
N ALA A 50 -35.86 6.86 -9.31
CA ALA A 50 -36.47 7.95 -10.10
C ALA A 50 -37.83 8.40 -9.51
N GLN A 51 -38.45 7.58 -8.66
CA GLN A 51 -39.61 7.91 -7.84
C GLN A 51 -39.27 8.57 -6.50
N LEU A 52 -38.02 8.85 -6.13
CA LEU A 52 -37.74 9.64 -4.92
C LEU A 52 -38.28 11.09 -5.02
N ALA A 53 -38.37 11.63 -6.23
CA ALA A 53 -39.08 12.89 -6.53
C ALA A 53 -40.60 12.72 -6.72
N LYS A 54 -41.10 11.49 -6.62
CA LYS A 54 -42.51 11.08 -6.80
C LYS A 54 -42.84 9.96 -5.81
N PHE A 55 -42.49 10.13 -4.54
CA PHE A 55 -42.93 9.17 -3.55
C PHE A 55 -44.45 9.14 -3.63
N ASP A 56 -45.02 7.94 -3.71
CA ASP A 56 -46.46 7.80 -3.50
C ASP A 56 -46.72 8.19 -2.05
N VAL A 57 -47.04 9.46 -1.83
CA VAL A 57 -47.44 10.05 -0.54
C VAL A 57 -48.87 9.60 -0.21
N SER A 58 -49.17 8.32 -0.48
CA SER A 58 -50.39 7.70 -0.02
C SER A 58 -50.33 7.59 1.49
N GLU A 59 -51.50 7.75 2.11
CA GLU A 59 -51.68 7.61 3.54
C GLU A 59 -51.11 6.28 4.06
N ARG A 60 -51.23 5.20 3.28
CA ARG A 60 -50.63 3.89 3.57
C ARG A 60 -49.11 3.93 3.74
N ASN A 61 -48.40 4.64 2.85
CA ASN A 61 -46.95 4.76 2.92
C ASN A 61 -46.52 5.70 4.04
N LEU A 62 -47.28 6.77 4.28
CA LEU A 62 -47.05 7.66 5.42
C LEU A 62 -47.27 6.97 6.76
N ASP A 63 -48.28 6.12 6.89
CA ASP A 63 -48.52 5.34 8.10
C ASP A 63 -47.48 4.25 8.30
N ARG A 64 -46.99 3.63 7.23
CA ARG A 64 -45.84 2.72 7.30
C ARG A 64 -44.59 3.49 7.76
N ALA A 65 -44.35 4.66 7.19
CA ALA A 65 -43.21 5.49 7.55
C ALA A 65 -43.28 5.97 9.00
N ARG A 66 -44.45 6.44 9.43
CA ARG A 66 -44.73 6.84 10.82
C ARG A 66 -44.47 5.68 11.78
N ARG A 67 -44.92 4.46 11.48
CA ARG A 67 -44.65 3.29 12.33
C ARG A 67 -43.17 2.95 12.44
N ILE A 68 -42.43 3.01 11.34
CA ILE A 68 -40.98 2.74 11.36
C ILE A 68 -40.25 3.82 12.16
N LEU A 69 -40.59 5.10 11.96
CA LEU A 69 -39.98 6.21 12.69
C LEU A 69 -40.37 6.19 14.19
N GLN A 70 -41.61 5.85 14.53
CA GLN A 70 -42.04 5.65 15.93
C GLN A 70 -41.32 4.47 16.58
N ALA A 71 -41.14 3.36 15.85
CA ALA A 71 -40.34 2.22 16.33
C ALA A 71 -38.86 2.60 16.51
N ALA A 72 -38.35 3.54 15.71
CA ALA A 72 -37.06 4.20 15.89
C ALA A 72 -37.06 5.25 17.01
N GLY A 73 -38.14 5.41 17.76
CA GLY A 73 -38.25 6.30 18.93
C GLY A 73 -38.49 7.77 18.61
N PHE A 74 -38.93 8.12 17.40
CA PHE A 74 -39.33 9.49 17.08
C PHE A 74 -40.72 9.80 17.64
N TYR A 75 -40.87 10.98 18.24
CA TYR A 75 -42.17 11.42 18.76
C TYR A 75 -43.13 11.74 17.60
N PRO A 76 -44.45 11.53 17.79
CA PRO A 76 -45.45 11.82 16.76
C PRO A 76 -45.36 13.23 16.18
N ASP A 77 -45.10 14.23 17.02
CA ASP A 77 -44.99 15.63 16.60
C ASP A 77 -43.73 15.88 15.76
N THR A 78 -42.62 15.23 16.13
CA THR A 78 -41.37 15.25 15.33
C THR A 78 -41.60 14.65 13.96
N ILE A 79 -42.29 13.51 13.88
CA ILE A 79 -42.61 12.83 12.61
C ILE A 79 -43.57 13.69 11.77
N ALA A 80 -44.53 14.35 12.42
CA ALA A 80 -45.48 15.23 11.73
C ALA A 80 -44.80 16.46 11.11
N ALA A 81 -43.72 16.95 11.70
CA ALA A 81 -42.97 18.12 11.24
C ALA A 81 -42.05 17.86 10.02
N ILE A 82 -41.77 16.59 9.70
CA ILE A 82 -40.95 16.20 8.54
C ILE A 82 -41.79 16.30 7.27
N ASP A 83 -41.22 16.71 6.13
CA ASP A 83 -41.93 16.63 4.86
C ASP A 83 -42.42 15.19 4.59
N PRO A 84 -43.67 14.98 4.14
CA PRO A 84 -44.21 13.64 3.86
C PRO A 84 -43.32 12.75 2.97
N GLY A 85 -42.66 13.31 1.95
CA GLY A 85 -41.74 12.56 1.08
C GLY A 85 -40.45 12.19 1.82
N GLU A 86 -39.90 13.11 2.61
CA GLU A 86 -38.72 12.87 3.44
C GLU A 86 -38.99 11.82 4.53
N ARG A 87 -40.18 11.79 5.14
CA ARG A 87 -40.58 10.73 6.09
C ARG A 87 -40.50 9.35 5.47
N ILE A 88 -41.06 9.21 4.26
CA ILE A 88 -41.09 7.94 3.55
C ILE A 88 -39.66 7.52 3.19
N CYS A 89 -38.82 8.49 2.79
CA CYS A 89 -37.40 8.26 2.54
C CYS A 89 -36.67 7.77 3.80
N LEU A 90 -36.72 8.53 4.90
CA LEU A 90 -36.07 8.19 6.17
C LEU A 90 -36.54 6.85 6.72
N ALA A 91 -37.85 6.59 6.70
CA ALA A 91 -38.39 5.31 7.13
C ALA A 91 -37.94 4.15 6.24
N LYS A 92 -37.74 4.38 4.94
CA LYS A 92 -37.21 3.36 4.04
C LYS A 92 -35.73 3.10 4.32
N LEU A 93 -34.93 4.14 4.56
CA LEU A 93 -33.51 4.03 4.93
C LEU A 93 -33.33 3.32 6.27
N LEU A 94 -34.12 3.67 7.29
CA LEU A 94 -34.16 2.96 8.57
C LEU A 94 -34.63 1.51 8.40
N GLY A 95 -35.67 1.30 7.59
CA GLY A 95 -36.25 -0.03 7.35
C GLY A 95 -35.38 -0.95 6.50
N SER A 96 -34.49 -0.40 5.67
CA SER A 96 -33.47 -1.16 4.94
C SER A 96 -32.17 -1.34 5.74
N GLY A 97 -32.01 -0.64 6.85
CA GLY A 97 -30.79 -0.61 7.65
C GLY A 97 -29.68 0.25 7.05
N GLU A 98 -29.97 1.07 6.02
CA GLU A 98 -29.02 2.04 5.46
C GLU A 98 -28.67 3.16 6.45
N LEU A 99 -29.53 3.34 7.45
CA LEU A 99 -29.39 4.35 8.48
C LEU A 99 -29.69 3.71 9.84
N SER A 100 -28.80 3.91 10.81
CA SER A 100 -29.09 3.46 12.18
C SER A 100 -30.03 4.44 12.88
N VAL A 101 -30.85 3.91 13.78
CA VAL A 101 -31.76 4.71 14.61
C VAL A 101 -30.99 5.72 15.44
N ASP A 102 -29.87 5.29 16.03
CA ASP A 102 -29.02 6.14 16.87
C ASP A 102 -28.40 7.27 16.05
N TRP A 103 -27.89 6.96 14.84
CA TRP A 103 -27.37 7.97 13.93
C TRP A 103 -28.44 9.03 13.58
N LEU A 104 -29.67 8.60 13.28
CA LEU A 104 -30.74 9.56 12.95
C LEU A 104 -31.07 10.47 14.12
N ARG A 105 -31.08 9.93 15.35
CA ARG A 105 -31.34 10.71 16.56
C ARG A 105 -30.22 11.73 16.81
N GLU A 106 -28.96 11.32 16.69
CA GLU A 106 -27.80 12.20 16.87
C GLU A 106 -27.73 13.33 15.83
N ASN A 107 -28.29 13.09 14.63
CA ASN A 107 -28.23 14.02 13.50
C ASN A 107 -29.55 14.71 13.17
N TRP A 108 -30.59 14.48 13.97
CA TRP A 108 -31.94 14.96 13.70
C TRP A 108 -32.03 16.48 13.56
N GLU A 109 -31.38 17.22 14.46
CA GLU A 109 -31.42 18.69 14.43
C GLU A 109 -30.65 19.26 13.23
N ALA A 110 -29.56 18.61 12.81
CA ALA A 110 -28.81 19.02 11.62
C ALA A 110 -29.63 18.77 10.33
N LEU A 111 -30.31 17.64 10.26
CA LEU A 111 -31.27 17.32 9.20
C LEU A 111 -32.40 18.37 9.15
N ARG A 112 -32.98 18.68 10.31
CA ARG A 112 -34.04 19.70 10.43
C ARG A 112 -33.57 21.10 10.07
N ALA A 113 -32.32 21.42 10.37
CA ALA A 113 -31.68 22.68 9.99
C ALA A 113 -31.30 22.74 8.50
N GLY A 114 -31.58 21.69 7.72
CA GLY A 114 -31.29 21.64 6.29
C GLY A 114 -29.79 21.64 6.00
N GLN A 115 -28.98 20.93 6.80
CA GLN A 115 -27.54 20.77 6.58
C GLN A 115 -27.28 19.55 5.66
N PRO A 116 -27.19 19.73 4.32
CA PRO A 116 -27.10 18.60 3.38
C PRO A 116 -25.86 17.74 3.60
N ASP A 117 -24.74 18.35 4.03
CA ASP A 117 -23.46 17.66 4.21
C ASP A 117 -23.53 16.59 5.30
N VAL A 118 -24.29 16.83 6.37
CA VAL A 118 -24.49 15.86 7.46
C VAL A 118 -25.18 14.61 6.94
N VAL A 119 -26.19 14.80 6.08
CA VAL A 119 -26.94 13.70 5.45
C VAL A 119 -26.07 12.94 4.47
N GLU A 120 -25.36 13.67 3.61
CA GLU A 120 -24.53 13.07 2.56
C GLU A 120 -23.39 12.25 3.17
N ILE A 121 -22.70 12.78 4.17
CA ILE A 121 -21.61 12.10 4.88
C ILE A 121 -22.15 10.91 5.67
N GLY A 122 -23.26 11.06 6.39
CA GLY A 122 -23.88 9.96 7.11
C GLY A 122 -24.27 8.79 6.21
N LEU A 123 -24.89 9.11 5.08
CA LEU A 123 -25.26 8.12 4.06
C LEU A 123 -24.03 7.47 3.43
N ALA A 124 -22.99 8.24 3.13
CA ALA A 124 -21.73 7.74 2.61
C ALA A 124 -21.08 6.71 3.56
N LEU A 125 -21.05 7.02 4.85
CA LEU A 125 -20.54 6.11 5.87
C LEU A 125 -21.45 4.87 6.00
N GLY A 126 -22.77 5.01 6.10
CA GLY A 126 -23.69 3.85 6.16
C GLY A 126 -23.55 2.91 4.93
N GLN A 127 -23.44 3.47 3.73
CA GLN A 127 -23.25 2.70 2.49
C GLN A 127 -21.91 1.97 2.45
N SER A 128 -20.84 2.57 2.98
CA SER A 128 -19.55 1.90 3.10
C SER A 128 -19.65 0.64 3.95
N TYR A 129 -20.54 0.65 4.96
CA TYR A 129 -20.64 -0.40 5.98
C TYR A 129 -21.36 -1.58 5.38
N THR A 130 -22.49 -1.30 4.75
CA THR A 130 -23.23 -2.32 4.04
C THR A 130 -22.38 -2.94 2.92
N PHE A 131 -21.60 -2.14 2.21
CA PHE A 131 -20.67 -2.64 1.20
C PHE A 131 -19.64 -3.61 1.81
N ALA A 132 -18.96 -3.20 2.89
CA ALA A 132 -17.98 -4.04 3.57
C ALA A 132 -18.59 -5.31 4.18
N HIS A 133 -19.80 -5.23 4.72
CA HIS A 133 -20.48 -6.39 5.27
C HIS A 133 -20.89 -7.40 4.18
N GLN A 134 -21.31 -6.93 3.01
CA GLN A 134 -21.55 -7.81 1.86
C GLN A 134 -20.28 -8.55 1.42
N GLN A 135 -19.13 -7.90 1.53
CA GLN A 135 -17.82 -8.48 1.24
C GLN A 135 -17.43 -9.56 2.25
N GLU A 136 -17.65 -9.28 3.53
CA GLU A 136 -17.40 -10.23 4.62
C GLU A 136 -18.28 -11.49 4.49
N GLN A 137 -19.57 -11.30 4.23
CA GLN A 137 -20.51 -12.39 4.01
C GLN A 137 -20.10 -13.27 2.82
N ALA A 138 -19.41 -12.70 1.82
CA ALA A 138 -18.86 -13.44 0.69
C ALA A 138 -17.69 -14.36 1.09
N GLY A 139 -17.02 -14.09 2.21
CA GLY A 139 -15.88 -14.87 2.71
C GLY A 139 -14.62 -14.79 1.84
N ILE A 140 -14.57 -13.87 0.87
CA ILE A 140 -13.42 -13.65 -0.03
C ILE A 140 -12.67 -12.37 0.34
N GLN A 141 -13.39 -11.38 0.82
CA GLN A 141 -12.90 -10.02 0.98
C GLN A 141 -12.97 -9.62 2.46
N ASP A 142 -11.88 -9.08 2.99
CA ASP A 142 -11.78 -8.66 4.39
C ASP A 142 -12.69 -7.46 4.65
N PHE A 143 -13.55 -7.56 5.67
CA PHE A 143 -14.49 -6.51 6.05
C PHE A 143 -13.77 -5.18 6.29
N SER A 144 -12.71 -5.22 7.09
CA SER A 144 -12.04 -4.02 7.57
C SER A 144 -11.36 -3.27 6.42
N ARG A 145 -10.63 -3.98 5.55
CA ARG A 145 -10.05 -3.41 4.32
C ARG A 145 -11.11 -2.79 3.41
N ALA A 146 -12.19 -3.52 3.14
CA ALA A 146 -13.27 -3.02 2.29
C ALA A 146 -13.94 -1.76 2.89
N TRP A 147 -14.19 -1.78 4.20
CA TRP A 147 -14.77 -0.66 4.94
C TRP A 147 -13.90 0.59 4.86
N HIS A 148 -12.60 0.48 5.17
CA HIS A 148 -11.70 1.63 5.19
C HIS A 148 -11.48 2.22 3.79
N THR A 149 -11.33 1.35 2.78
CA THR A 149 -11.18 1.79 1.39
C THR A 149 -12.43 2.46 0.85
N GLU A 150 -13.62 1.90 1.10
CA GLU A 150 -14.88 2.48 0.63
C GLU A 150 -15.24 3.76 1.38
N THR A 151 -15.00 3.80 2.70
CA THR A 151 -15.17 5.01 3.51
C THR A 151 -14.32 6.15 2.98
N ALA A 152 -13.02 5.90 2.74
CA ALA A 152 -12.11 6.91 2.20
C ALA A 152 -12.54 7.42 0.83
N ARG A 153 -12.99 6.52 -0.05
CA ARG A 153 -13.51 6.86 -1.40
C ARG A 153 -14.74 7.75 -1.32
N ARG A 154 -15.74 7.37 -0.52
CA ARG A 154 -17.01 8.11 -0.43
C ARG A 154 -16.83 9.45 0.26
N LEU A 155 -16.06 9.50 1.35
CA LEU A 155 -15.71 10.77 1.98
C LEU A 155 -14.99 11.68 0.98
N ALA A 156 -14.02 11.18 0.23
CA ALA A 156 -13.35 12.03 -0.77
C ALA A 156 -14.32 12.61 -1.83
N ASN A 157 -15.35 11.85 -2.22
CA ASN A 157 -16.37 12.35 -3.14
C ASN A 157 -17.22 13.47 -2.55
N CYS A 158 -17.56 13.40 -1.25
CA CYS A 158 -18.31 14.44 -0.55
C CYS A 158 -17.44 15.67 -0.22
N LEU A 159 -16.19 15.44 0.16
CA LEU A 159 -15.29 16.47 0.68
C LEU A 159 -14.58 17.29 -0.41
N ILE A 160 -14.65 16.87 -1.67
CA ILE A 160 -14.17 17.64 -2.83
C ILE A 160 -15.38 18.09 -3.65
N LYS A 161 -15.57 19.41 -3.69
CA LYS A 161 -16.65 20.09 -4.44
C LYS A 161 -16.54 19.83 -5.95
N GLY A 162 -17.60 20.12 -6.70
CA GLY A 162 -17.64 19.94 -8.15
C GLY A 162 -16.57 20.72 -8.92
N ASN A 163 -16.16 21.89 -8.40
CA ASN A 163 -15.05 22.72 -8.91
C ASN A 163 -13.66 22.22 -8.49
N GLY A 164 -13.60 21.13 -7.70
CA GLY A 164 -12.38 20.52 -7.21
C GLY A 164 -11.73 21.20 -6.00
N SER A 165 -12.39 22.17 -5.35
CA SER A 165 -11.91 22.72 -4.07
C SER A 165 -12.30 21.81 -2.89
N VAL A 166 -11.53 21.87 -1.81
CA VAL A 166 -11.77 21.14 -0.56
C VAL A 166 -12.89 21.81 0.21
N ASP A 167 -13.86 21.03 0.68
CA ASP A 167 -14.97 21.50 1.51
C ASP A 167 -14.65 21.38 3.00
N THR A 168 -14.16 22.46 3.60
CA THR A 168 -13.73 22.46 5.01
C THR A 168 -14.89 22.32 5.99
N ASP A 169 -16.08 22.77 5.61
CA ASP A 169 -17.27 22.66 6.44
C ASP A 169 -17.76 21.22 6.46
N ALA A 170 -17.79 20.56 5.29
CA ALA A 170 -18.05 19.14 5.18
C ALA A 170 -16.98 18.30 5.92
N ILE A 171 -15.71 18.71 5.93
CA ILE A 171 -14.66 18.03 6.72
C ILE A 171 -14.99 18.10 8.22
N ALA A 172 -15.38 19.26 8.74
CA ALA A 172 -15.73 19.41 10.16
C ALA A 172 -16.92 18.53 10.54
N VAL A 173 -17.92 18.43 9.65
CA VAL A 173 -19.04 17.51 9.79
C VAL A 173 -18.55 16.05 9.81
N ALA A 174 -17.69 15.66 8.88
CA ALA A 174 -17.15 14.29 8.81
C ALA A 174 -16.38 13.89 10.07
N ILE A 175 -15.56 14.80 10.62
CA ILE A 175 -14.86 14.58 11.89
C ILE A 175 -15.86 14.31 13.01
N LYS A 176 -16.90 15.15 13.15
CA LYS A 176 -17.95 14.97 14.16
C LYS A 176 -18.66 13.61 14.01
N GLN A 177 -19.00 13.21 12.79
CA GLN A 177 -19.64 11.91 12.54
C GLN A 177 -18.73 10.75 12.95
N LEU A 178 -17.47 10.76 12.49
CA LEU A 178 -16.50 9.70 12.79
C LEU A 178 -16.16 9.60 14.28
N GLN A 179 -16.30 10.71 15.02
CA GLN A 179 -16.06 10.76 16.47
C GLN A 179 -17.30 10.40 17.31
N SER A 180 -18.48 10.24 16.71
CA SER A 180 -19.69 9.83 17.45
C SER A 180 -19.54 8.42 18.04
N ASP A 181 -20.27 8.17 19.13
CA ASP A 181 -20.21 6.91 19.86
C ASP A 181 -20.61 5.73 18.99
N PHE A 182 -21.58 5.92 18.08
CA PHE A 182 -21.99 4.90 17.12
C PHE A 182 -20.80 4.38 16.28
N TYR A 183 -20.03 5.29 15.66
CA TYR A 183 -18.90 4.90 14.82
C TYR A 183 -17.72 4.36 15.63
N ARG A 184 -17.43 4.96 16.79
CA ARG A 184 -16.35 4.50 17.68
C ARG A 184 -16.58 3.10 18.23
N LEU A 185 -17.80 2.80 18.67
CA LEU A 185 -18.12 1.53 19.34
C LEU A 185 -18.21 0.35 18.37
N GLN A 186 -18.73 0.59 17.16
CA GLN A 186 -19.05 -0.48 16.21
C GLN A 186 -17.98 -0.70 15.13
N LEU A 187 -17.32 0.34 14.62
CA LEU A 187 -16.68 0.25 13.29
C LEU A 187 -15.19 0.60 13.25
N LEU A 188 -14.67 1.18 14.34
CA LEU A 188 -13.35 1.82 14.36
C LEU A 188 -12.43 1.27 15.45
N ARG A 189 -12.56 -0.02 15.79
CA ARG A 189 -11.60 -0.70 16.67
C ARG A 189 -10.30 -0.95 15.90
N GLY A 190 -9.40 0.03 15.89
CA GLY A 190 -8.08 -0.10 15.30
C GLY A 190 -7.39 1.23 15.03
N PRO A 191 -6.11 1.22 14.64
CA PRO A 191 -5.33 2.44 14.39
C PRO A 191 -5.97 3.38 13.35
N HIS A 192 -6.68 2.85 12.35
CA HIS A 192 -7.34 3.65 11.31
C HIS A 192 -8.44 4.55 11.87
N GLY A 193 -9.21 4.06 12.85
CA GLY A 193 -10.33 4.80 13.42
C GLY A 193 -9.95 6.10 14.09
N ASN A 194 -8.78 6.13 14.73
CA ASN A 194 -8.23 7.36 15.31
C ASN A 194 -7.58 8.24 14.25
N ARG A 195 -6.97 7.61 13.25
CA ARG A 195 -6.16 8.29 12.23
C ARG A 195 -7.00 9.04 11.20
N LEU A 196 -8.15 8.50 10.80
CA LEU A 196 -8.99 9.14 9.79
C LEU A 196 -9.47 10.54 10.23
N PRO A 197 -10.04 10.74 11.43
CA PRO A 197 -10.32 12.08 11.97
C PRO A 197 -9.08 12.97 12.06
N GLN A 198 -7.92 12.45 12.49
CA GLN A 198 -6.68 13.22 12.59
C GLN A 198 -6.19 13.73 11.23
N MET A 199 -6.30 12.93 10.17
CA MET A 199 -5.98 13.35 8.80
C MET A 199 -6.91 14.46 8.31
N LEU A 200 -8.20 14.35 8.63
CA LEU A 200 -9.19 15.39 8.31
C LEU A 200 -8.93 16.68 9.10
N GLU A 201 -8.62 16.59 10.39
CA GLU A 201 -8.22 17.73 11.23
C GLU A 201 -6.96 18.40 10.68
N THR A 202 -5.98 17.61 10.22
CA THR A 202 -4.77 18.12 9.57
C THR A 202 -5.10 18.92 8.32
N LEU A 203 -6.07 18.51 7.50
CA LEU A 203 -6.50 19.28 6.34
C LEU A 203 -7.20 20.59 6.72
N ILE A 204 -7.92 20.65 7.85
CA ILE A 204 -8.49 21.92 8.35
C ILE A 204 -7.37 22.87 8.76
N GLN A 205 -6.39 22.37 9.50
CA GLN A 205 -5.34 23.16 10.14
C GLN A 205 -4.22 23.57 9.17
N ASP A 206 -3.78 22.67 8.30
CA ASP A 206 -2.71 22.91 7.33
C ASP A 206 -3.27 23.35 5.98
N ARG A 207 -3.40 24.68 5.83
CA ARG A 207 -3.75 25.32 4.55
C ARG A 207 -2.82 24.90 3.41
N GLY A 208 -1.54 24.68 3.68
CA GLY A 208 -0.56 24.27 2.66
C GLY A 208 -0.85 22.88 2.09
N SER A 209 -1.33 21.94 2.90
CA SER A 209 -1.77 20.63 2.41
C SER A 209 -2.99 20.74 1.50
N ARG A 210 -3.98 21.56 1.85
CA ARG A 210 -5.16 21.82 1.01
C ARG A 210 -4.77 22.45 -0.33
N GLU A 211 -3.95 23.49 -0.30
CA GLU A 211 -3.52 24.17 -1.53
C GLU A 211 -2.80 23.21 -2.48
N VAL A 212 -1.92 22.35 -1.96
CA VAL A 212 -1.26 21.34 -2.81
C VAL A 212 -2.27 20.37 -3.40
N LEU A 213 -3.21 19.86 -2.59
CA LEU A 213 -4.28 18.97 -3.04
C LEU A 213 -5.14 19.61 -4.14
N GLU A 214 -5.53 20.88 -3.97
CA GLU A 214 -6.35 21.64 -4.93
C GLU A 214 -5.61 21.98 -6.23
N THR A 215 -4.27 21.97 -6.23
CA THR A 215 -3.49 22.20 -7.45
C THR A 215 -3.27 20.93 -8.27
N ILE A 216 -3.70 19.75 -7.80
CA ILE A 216 -3.52 18.50 -8.55
C ILE A 216 -4.31 18.58 -9.86
N LYS A 217 -3.60 18.38 -10.97
CA LYS A 217 -4.11 18.35 -12.33
C LYS A 217 -4.55 16.94 -12.73
N ALA A 218 -5.24 16.85 -13.86
CA ALA A 218 -5.59 15.58 -14.46
C ALA A 218 -4.32 14.76 -14.80
N PRO A 219 -4.39 13.43 -14.77
CA PRO A 219 -3.20 12.60 -14.98
C PRO A 219 -2.64 12.73 -16.40
N ALA A 220 -1.32 12.87 -16.53
CA ALA A 220 -0.68 12.96 -17.86
C ALA A 220 -0.48 11.61 -18.54
N SER A 221 -0.58 10.50 -17.80
CA SER A 221 -0.39 9.15 -18.34
C SER A 221 -1.65 8.30 -18.23
N ALA A 222 -1.81 7.36 -19.17
CA ALA A 222 -2.91 6.40 -19.16
C ALA A 222 -2.87 5.51 -17.90
N VAL A 223 -1.68 5.12 -17.44
CA VAL A 223 -1.49 4.33 -16.21
C VAL A 223 -2.00 5.08 -14.98
N ALA A 224 -1.63 6.35 -14.83
CA ALA A 224 -2.12 7.16 -13.71
C ALA A 224 -3.64 7.39 -13.80
N SER A 225 -4.18 7.57 -15.02
CA SER A 225 -5.63 7.63 -15.25
C SER A 225 -6.35 6.34 -14.82
N ASP A 226 -5.79 5.18 -15.14
CA ASP A 226 -6.36 3.89 -14.76
C ASP A 226 -6.34 3.69 -13.23
N LEU A 227 -5.28 4.12 -12.55
CA LEU A 227 -5.24 4.10 -11.07
C LEU A 227 -6.25 5.05 -10.44
N VAL A 228 -6.45 6.25 -10.99
CA VAL A 228 -7.48 7.19 -10.51
C VAL A 228 -8.87 6.59 -10.70
N ARG A 229 -9.15 6.00 -11.88
CA ARG A 229 -10.41 5.30 -12.13
C ARG A 229 -10.63 4.16 -11.14
N ALA A 230 -9.64 3.29 -10.95
CA ALA A 230 -9.76 2.16 -10.02
C ALA A 230 -9.97 2.66 -8.58
N THR A 231 -9.21 3.67 -8.14
CA THR A 231 -9.32 4.25 -6.79
C THR A 231 -10.73 4.77 -6.50
N LEU A 232 -11.36 5.43 -7.47
CA LEU A 232 -12.68 6.03 -7.35
C LEU A 232 -13.82 5.16 -7.89
N ASN A 233 -13.53 3.93 -8.30
CA ASN A 233 -14.47 3.01 -8.94
C ASN A 233 -15.20 3.63 -10.16
N LEU A 234 -14.47 4.41 -10.97
CA LEU A 234 -15.02 5.04 -12.17
C LEU A 234 -15.13 4.02 -13.32
N PRO A 235 -16.12 4.17 -14.23
CA PRO A 235 -16.24 3.31 -15.40
C PRO A 235 -14.96 3.28 -16.25
N PRO A 236 -14.62 2.12 -16.84
CA PRO A 236 -13.47 2.02 -17.72
C PRO A 236 -13.63 2.97 -18.92
N GLY A 237 -12.55 3.66 -19.29
CA GLY A 237 -12.53 4.59 -20.43
C GLY A 237 -13.14 5.97 -20.18
N ARG A 238 -13.84 6.20 -19.06
CA ARG A 238 -14.29 7.56 -18.69
C ARG A 238 -13.08 8.50 -18.58
N ALA A 239 -13.12 9.68 -19.18
CA ALA A 239 -12.06 10.67 -19.04
C ALA A 239 -11.90 11.07 -17.56
N VAL A 240 -10.65 11.11 -17.07
CA VAL A 240 -10.35 11.50 -15.69
C VAL A 240 -10.17 13.02 -15.65
N THR A 241 -10.97 13.69 -14.83
CA THR A 241 -10.92 15.15 -14.64
C THR A 241 -9.93 15.54 -13.54
N GLU A 242 -9.63 16.83 -13.39
CA GLU A 242 -8.86 17.33 -12.24
C GLU A 242 -9.59 17.05 -10.91
N THR A 243 -10.91 17.24 -10.88
CA THR A 243 -11.73 16.92 -9.71
C THR A 243 -11.62 15.43 -9.34
N ASP A 244 -11.62 14.53 -10.32
CA ASP A 244 -11.41 13.09 -10.07
C ASP A 244 -9.98 12.81 -9.54
N ALA A 245 -8.95 13.49 -10.08
CA ALA A 245 -7.58 13.34 -9.59
C ALA A 245 -7.43 13.77 -8.11
N ARG A 246 -8.06 14.89 -7.73
CA ARG A 246 -8.07 15.42 -6.34
C ARG A 246 -8.82 14.49 -5.40
N ARG A 247 -9.97 13.98 -5.83
CA ARG A 247 -10.74 12.96 -5.09
C ARG A 247 -9.95 11.69 -4.89
N ALA A 248 -9.24 11.21 -5.90
CA ALA A 248 -8.41 10.01 -5.76
C ALA A 248 -7.22 10.24 -4.81
N ALA A 249 -6.58 11.41 -4.86
CA ALA A 249 -5.51 11.77 -3.93
C ALA A 249 -6.01 11.88 -2.49
N LEU A 250 -7.18 12.53 -2.27
CA LEU A 250 -7.80 12.59 -0.95
C LEU A 250 -8.23 11.20 -0.46
N ALA A 251 -8.83 10.37 -1.32
CA ALA A 251 -9.18 9.00 -0.97
C ALA A 251 -7.93 8.19 -0.58
N ALA A 252 -6.78 8.39 -1.25
CA ALA A 252 -5.52 7.73 -0.89
C ALA A 252 -4.99 8.22 0.46
N LEU A 253 -5.11 9.52 0.77
CA LEU A 253 -4.73 10.08 2.07
C LEU A 253 -5.60 9.51 3.21
N LEU A 254 -6.91 9.35 2.99
CA LEU A 254 -7.87 8.90 4.00
C LEU A 254 -7.93 7.37 4.16
N ALA A 255 -7.54 6.61 3.14
CA ALA A 255 -7.53 5.15 3.18
C ALA A 255 -6.50 4.62 4.19
N GLU A 256 -6.63 3.36 4.57
CA GLU A 256 -5.61 2.71 5.38
C GLU A 256 -4.52 2.09 4.52
N LEU A 257 -3.27 2.27 4.93
CA LEU A 257 -2.15 1.49 4.39
C LEU A 257 -1.79 0.38 5.37
N ARG A 258 -1.85 -0.86 4.91
CA ARG A 258 -1.53 -2.06 5.72
C ARG A 258 -0.40 -2.85 5.08
N GLN A 259 0.43 -3.51 5.88
CA GLN A 259 1.26 -4.57 5.36
C GLN A 259 0.38 -5.76 4.99
N ASP A 260 0.52 -6.23 3.76
CA ASP A 260 -0.22 -7.36 3.22
C ASP A 260 0.74 -8.54 3.01
N SER A 261 0.22 -9.62 2.45
CA SER A 261 0.92 -10.82 1.95
C SER A 261 1.93 -10.58 0.82
N VAL A 262 2.15 -9.31 0.46
CA VAL A 262 3.15 -8.83 -0.49
C VAL A 262 4.40 -8.45 0.30
N GLY A 263 5.56 -8.99 -0.10
CA GLY A 263 6.88 -8.79 0.49
C GLY A 263 7.46 -7.40 0.25
N SER A 264 6.68 -6.35 0.55
CA SER A 264 7.07 -4.94 0.51
C SER A 264 7.32 -4.38 1.92
N CYS A 265 7.30 -5.20 2.97
CA CYS A 265 7.36 -4.80 4.39
C CYS A 265 8.45 -3.75 4.71
N PHE A 266 9.63 -3.88 4.09
CA PHE A 266 10.75 -2.94 4.22
C PHE A 266 10.44 -1.52 3.74
N ALA A 267 9.49 -1.37 2.82
CA ALA A 267 8.98 -0.11 2.31
C ALA A 267 7.63 0.25 2.93
N THR A 268 6.76 -0.73 3.22
CA THR A 268 5.45 -0.51 3.81
C THR A 268 5.56 0.17 5.17
N SER A 269 6.51 -0.24 6.02
CA SER A 269 6.75 0.40 7.32
C SER A 269 7.06 1.90 7.19
N LEU A 270 7.95 2.27 6.26
CA LEU A 270 8.23 3.68 5.96
C LEU A 270 6.99 4.38 5.36
N ALA A 271 6.30 3.72 4.44
CA ALA A 271 5.13 4.27 3.78
C ALA A 271 4.01 4.57 4.78
N ILE A 272 3.72 3.65 5.71
CA ILE A 272 2.79 3.86 6.82
C ILE A 272 3.23 5.07 7.65
N LYS A 273 4.51 5.17 7.98
CA LYS A 273 5.06 6.30 8.74
C LYS A 273 4.89 7.63 8.02
N VAL A 274 5.29 7.73 6.76
CA VAL A 274 5.13 8.95 5.96
C VAL A 274 3.66 9.33 5.83
N HIS A 275 2.81 8.35 5.53
CA HIS A 275 1.38 8.55 5.38
C HIS A 275 0.76 9.05 6.70
N GLY A 276 1.25 8.62 7.86
CA GLY A 276 0.71 8.98 9.17
C GLY A 276 1.26 10.30 9.70
N ASP A 277 2.59 10.46 9.62
CA ASP A 277 3.32 11.54 10.27
C ASP A 277 3.55 12.73 9.34
N LEU A 278 3.55 12.52 8.02
CA LEU A 278 3.91 13.52 7.00
C LEU A 278 2.87 13.59 5.86
N PRO A 279 1.58 13.83 6.17
CA PRO A 279 0.50 13.79 5.17
C PRO A 279 0.72 14.77 4.01
N ARG A 280 1.28 15.96 4.28
CA ARG A 280 1.63 16.93 3.23
C ARG A 280 2.63 16.37 2.21
N LEU A 281 3.64 15.63 2.69
CA LEU A 281 4.64 15.01 1.82
C LEU A 281 4.00 13.92 0.95
N LEU A 282 3.08 13.13 1.52
CA LEU A 282 2.30 12.17 0.73
C LEU A 282 1.46 12.88 -0.35
N ILE A 283 0.79 14.00 -0.05
CA ILE A 283 0.02 14.74 -1.06
C ILE A 283 0.91 15.22 -2.21
N TYR A 284 2.12 15.72 -1.92
CA TYR A 284 3.10 16.07 -2.96
C TYR A 284 3.50 14.87 -3.83
N ASP A 285 3.69 13.71 -3.21
CA ASP A 285 4.01 12.48 -3.92
C ASP A 285 2.86 12.01 -4.82
N LEU A 286 1.65 12.01 -4.29
CA LEU A 286 0.45 11.66 -5.05
C LEU A 286 0.25 12.62 -6.22
N LYS A 287 0.43 13.93 -6.00
CA LYS A 287 0.44 14.95 -7.07
C LYS A 287 1.45 14.59 -8.16
N SER A 288 2.70 14.34 -7.77
CA SER A 288 3.78 14.03 -8.71
C SER A 288 3.51 12.75 -9.50
N LEU A 289 3.03 11.69 -8.83
CA LEU A 289 2.66 10.43 -9.46
C LEU A 289 1.48 10.56 -10.44
N ILE A 290 0.43 11.30 -10.05
CA ILE A 290 -0.72 11.56 -10.91
C ILE A 290 -0.29 12.37 -12.14
N GLU A 291 0.38 13.51 -11.92
CA GLU A 291 0.68 14.48 -12.97
C GLU A 291 1.82 14.04 -13.88
N THR A 292 2.80 13.29 -13.39
CA THR A 292 4.02 12.96 -14.15
C THR A 292 4.24 11.46 -14.35
N GLY A 293 3.53 10.60 -13.61
CA GLY A 293 3.76 9.16 -13.63
C GLY A 293 5.06 8.71 -12.96
N LYS A 294 5.70 9.56 -12.16
CA LYS A 294 6.95 9.25 -11.45
C LYS A 294 7.10 10.07 -10.17
N LEU A 295 7.92 9.58 -9.24
CA LEU A 295 8.48 10.36 -8.14
C LEU A 295 9.91 10.76 -8.48
N THR A 296 10.30 11.94 -8.05
CA THR A 296 11.69 12.42 -8.18
C THR A 296 12.25 12.65 -6.79
N ARG A 297 13.46 12.14 -6.53
CA ARG A 297 14.18 12.37 -5.27
C ARG A 297 15.64 12.66 -5.55
N THR A 298 16.22 13.55 -4.75
CA THR A 298 17.66 13.74 -4.71
C THR A 298 18.26 12.67 -3.82
N VAL A 299 19.05 11.76 -4.38
CA VAL A 299 19.69 10.65 -3.66
C VAL A 299 21.15 10.99 -3.43
N ASN A 300 21.55 11.03 -2.16
CA ASN A 300 22.95 11.14 -1.76
C ASN A 300 23.58 9.75 -1.69
N ARG A 301 24.58 9.50 -2.54
CA ARG A 301 25.36 8.26 -2.52
C ARG A 301 26.73 8.56 -1.90
N SER A 302 27.23 7.68 -1.04
CA SER A 302 28.48 7.92 -0.28
C SER A 302 29.70 8.26 -1.15
N PHE A 303 29.68 7.91 -2.43
CA PHE A 303 30.78 8.06 -3.38
C PHE A 303 30.45 8.88 -4.63
N LYS A 304 29.24 9.47 -4.71
CA LYS A 304 28.85 10.30 -5.87
C LYS A 304 28.13 11.57 -5.41
N PRO A 305 28.27 12.69 -6.15
CA PRO A 305 27.48 13.88 -5.89
C PRO A 305 25.99 13.53 -5.88
N SER A 306 25.22 14.34 -5.15
CA SER A 306 23.76 14.21 -5.08
C SER A 306 23.17 14.09 -6.48
N GLU A 307 22.47 13.00 -6.76
CA GLU A 307 21.86 12.75 -8.07
C GLU A 307 20.35 12.81 -7.93
N THR A 308 19.68 13.48 -8.86
CA THR A 308 18.23 13.43 -8.97
C THR A 308 17.82 12.12 -9.66
N VAL A 309 17.17 11.24 -8.92
CA VAL A 309 16.73 9.92 -9.40
C VAL A 309 15.21 9.91 -9.57
N GLU A 310 14.77 9.35 -10.69
CA GLU A 310 13.36 9.17 -11.01
C GLU A 310 12.89 7.74 -10.70
N PHE A 311 11.79 7.63 -9.97
CA PHE A 311 11.12 6.39 -9.61
C PHE A 311 9.79 6.33 -10.36
N PRO A 312 9.65 5.48 -11.38
CA PRO A 312 8.40 5.41 -12.14
C PRO A 312 7.28 4.90 -11.23
N LEU A 313 6.07 5.43 -11.46
CA LEU A 313 4.84 4.93 -10.86
C LEU A 313 4.76 3.41 -11.03
N ASN A 314 4.53 2.71 -9.92
CA ASN A 314 4.46 1.26 -9.88
C ASN A 314 3.01 0.77 -9.76
N PRO A 315 2.32 0.52 -10.88
CA PRO A 315 0.94 0.05 -10.88
C PRO A 315 0.79 -1.45 -10.60
N SER A 316 1.80 -2.14 -10.06
CA SER A 316 1.72 -3.58 -9.79
C SER A 316 0.59 -3.91 -8.81
N ILE A 317 0.15 -5.17 -8.84
CA ILE A 317 -0.99 -5.67 -8.08
C ILE A 317 -0.50 -6.85 -7.24
N GLY A 318 -0.78 -6.84 -5.93
CA GLY A 318 -0.65 -8.04 -5.12
C GLY A 318 -1.63 -9.11 -5.61
N LEU A 319 -1.12 -10.29 -5.99
CA LEU A 319 -1.94 -11.37 -6.54
C LEU A 319 -2.35 -12.42 -5.51
N ALA A 320 -2.00 -12.22 -4.23
CA ALA A 320 -2.23 -13.21 -3.18
C ALA A 320 -3.71 -13.56 -3.00
N GLU A 321 -4.58 -12.56 -2.81
CA GLU A 321 -6.02 -12.79 -2.68
C GLU A 321 -6.63 -13.31 -3.99
N LEU A 322 -6.14 -12.78 -5.11
CA LEU A 322 -6.61 -13.14 -6.45
C LEU A 322 -6.30 -14.61 -6.83
N ARG A 323 -5.32 -15.23 -6.18
CA ARG A 323 -4.88 -16.61 -6.41
C ARG A 323 -5.30 -17.57 -5.30
N GLN A 324 -6.05 -17.11 -4.29
CA GLN A 324 -6.62 -18.02 -3.30
C GLN A 324 -7.47 -19.09 -4.01
N PRO A 325 -7.33 -20.37 -3.67
CA PRO A 325 -8.06 -21.43 -4.35
C PRO A 325 -9.55 -21.29 -4.01
N LEU A 326 -10.38 -21.31 -5.04
CA LEU A 326 -11.84 -21.29 -4.95
C LEU A 326 -12.37 -22.62 -5.47
N VAL A 327 -13.33 -23.20 -4.77
CA VAL A 327 -14.09 -24.35 -5.27
C VAL A 327 -15.45 -23.87 -5.74
N ILE A 328 -15.79 -24.20 -6.99
CA ILE A 328 -17.03 -23.79 -7.64
C ILE A 328 -17.91 -25.02 -7.90
N ASP A 329 -19.18 -24.95 -7.49
CA ASP A 329 -20.15 -26.02 -7.69
C ASP A 329 -20.67 -26.08 -9.14
N SER A 330 -21.47 -27.10 -9.45
CA SER A 330 -22.05 -27.30 -10.79
C SER A 330 -23.03 -26.20 -11.22
N LYS A 331 -23.42 -25.32 -10.30
CA LYS A 331 -24.28 -24.16 -10.56
C LYS A 331 -23.48 -22.88 -10.75
N GLY A 332 -22.14 -22.95 -10.72
CA GLY A 332 -21.26 -21.79 -10.83
C GLY A 332 -21.21 -20.94 -9.57
N ARG A 333 -21.51 -21.52 -8.39
CA ARG A 333 -21.45 -20.85 -7.09
C ARG A 333 -20.18 -21.23 -6.34
N ILE A 334 -19.59 -20.29 -5.62
CA ILE A 334 -18.43 -20.53 -4.78
C ILE A 334 -18.91 -21.25 -3.52
N VAL A 335 -18.30 -22.40 -3.21
CA VAL A 335 -18.64 -23.23 -2.04
C VAL A 335 -17.51 -23.33 -1.03
N GLN A 336 -16.30 -22.96 -1.42
CA GLN A 336 -15.11 -22.95 -0.56
C GLN A 336 -14.14 -21.88 -1.07
N VAL A 337 -13.50 -21.20 -0.12
CA VAL A 337 -12.45 -20.20 -0.33
C VAL A 337 -11.24 -20.63 0.48
N ALA A 338 -10.08 -20.70 -0.16
CA ALA A 338 -8.90 -21.35 0.39
C ALA A 338 -9.24 -22.76 0.92
N ASN A 339 -8.97 -23.02 2.20
CA ASN A 339 -9.28 -24.28 2.87
C ASN A 339 -10.59 -24.22 3.69
N GLN A 340 -11.38 -23.16 3.54
CA GLN A 340 -12.58 -22.92 4.33
C GLN A 340 -13.84 -23.11 3.50
N LYS A 341 -14.65 -24.10 3.87
CA LYS A 341 -15.98 -24.30 3.29
C LYS A 341 -16.92 -23.17 3.73
N LEU A 342 -17.61 -22.58 2.77
CA LEU A 342 -18.57 -21.50 3.04
C LEU A 342 -19.85 -22.08 3.69
N PRO A 343 -20.49 -21.34 4.62
CA PRO A 343 -21.72 -21.79 5.27
C PRO A 343 -22.88 -21.92 4.27
N ALA A 344 -22.86 -21.12 3.20
CA ALA A 344 -23.79 -21.21 2.08
C ALA A 344 -23.05 -20.97 0.76
N PRO A 345 -23.45 -21.60 -0.36
CA PRO A 345 -22.90 -21.31 -1.68
C PRO A 345 -23.22 -19.88 -2.11
N ILE A 346 -22.22 -19.14 -2.57
CA ILE A 346 -22.35 -17.72 -2.93
C ILE A 346 -22.20 -17.57 -4.43
N ALA A 347 -23.12 -16.82 -5.05
CA ALA A 347 -23.01 -16.62 -6.48
C ALA A 347 -21.95 -15.54 -6.77
N PRO A 348 -20.99 -15.77 -7.68
CA PRO A 348 -19.84 -14.86 -7.82
C PRO A 348 -20.25 -13.44 -8.24
N HIS A 349 -21.35 -13.27 -9.00
CA HIS A 349 -21.91 -11.95 -9.36
C HIS A 349 -22.62 -11.22 -8.20
N GLU A 350 -22.63 -11.79 -6.99
CA GLU A 350 -23.11 -11.13 -5.78
C GLU A 350 -21.97 -10.55 -4.94
N ILE A 351 -20.72 -10.84 -5.30
CA ILE A 351 -19.53 -10.39 -4.58
C ILE A 351 -19.11 -9.03 -5.17
N PRO A 352 -19.15 -7.92 -4.41
CA PRO A 352 -18.96 -6.59 -4.98
C PRO A 352 -17.63 -6.40 -5.72
N GLY A 353 -16.53 -7.01 -5.26
CA GLY A 353 -15.24 -6.96 -5.97
C GLY A 353 -15.28 -7.66 -7.32
N LEU A 354 -15.97 -8.79 -7.41
CA LEU A 354 -16.12 -9.51 -8.66
C LEU A 354 -17.10 -8.80 -9.60
N CYS A 355 -18.15 -8.17 -9.08
CA CYS A 355 -19.00 -7.27 -9.87
C CYS A 355 -18.17 -6.17 -10.53
N ALA A 356 -17.35 -5.45 -9.74
CA ALA A 356 -16.48 -4.40 -10.25
C ALA A 356 -15.51 -4.92 -11.33
N ALA A 357 -14.90 -6.08 -11.10
CA ALA A 357 -14.04 -6.74 -12.08
C ALA A 357 -14.77 -7.06 -13.39
N LEU A 358 -15.97 -7.65 -13.32
CA LEU A 358 -16.77 -8.02 -14.49
C LEU A 358 -17.30 -6.78 -15.23
N GLU A 359 -17.71 -5.74 -14.51
CA GLU A 359 -18.14 -4.45 -15.09
C GLU A 359 -16.99 -3.79 -15.85
N SER A 360 -15.76 -3.87 -15.33
CA SER A 360 -14.57 -3.35 -16.05
C SER A 360 -14.32 -4.07 -17.39
N LEU A 361 -14.82 -5.29 -17.54
CA LEU A 361 -14.80 -6.08 -18.78
C LEU A 361 -16.03 -5.81 -19.68
N GLY A 362 -16.88 -4.85 -19.32
CA GLY A 362 -18.11 -4.48 -20.04
C GLY A 362 -19.30 -5.38 -19.74
N LEU A 363 -19.24 -6.20 -18.69
CA LEU A 363 -20.35 -7.09 -18.28
C LEU A 363 -21.24 -6.35 -17.27
N THR A 364 -22.15 -5.50 -17.74
CA THR A 364 -22.97 -4.64 -16.87
C THR A 364 -24.29 -5.28 -16.42
N THR A 365 -24.71 -6.40 -17.04
CA THR A 365 -25.94 -7.09 -16.68
C THR A 365 -25.66 -8.37 -15.87
N ARG A 366 -26.53 -8.66 -14.90
CA ARG A 366 -26.43 -9.89 -14.09
C ARG A 366 -26.51 -11.17 -14.94
N ALA A 367 -27.26 -11.14 -16.04
CA ALA A 367 -27.37 -12.27 -16.95
C ALA A 367 -26.03 -12.52 -17.67
N ASP A 368 -25.37 -11.46 -18.12
CA ASP A 368 -24.07 -11.52 -18.78
C ASP A 368 -22.96 -11.97 -17.83
N MET A 369 -22.91 -11.41 -16.63
CA MET A 369 -21.97 -11.83 -15.58
C MET A 369 -22.12 -13.33 -15.28
N LYS A 370 -23.36 -13.79 -15.03
CA LYS A 370 -23.65 -15.22 -14.77
C LYS A 370 -23.25 -16.14 -15.92
N ARG A 371 -23.46 -15.70 -17.17
CA ARG A 371 -23.09 -16.47 -18.36
C ARG A 371 -21.57 -16.56 -18.47
N ALA A 372 -20.87 -15.42 -18.42
CA ALA A 372 -19.42 -15.36 -18.52
C ALA A 372 -18.71 -16.17 -17.42
N LEU A 373 -19.20 -16.09 -16.18
CA LEU A 373 -18.67 -16.88 -15.06
C LEU A 373 -18.88 -18.38 -15.29
N ARG A 374 -20.07 -18.82 -15.71
CA ARG A 374 -20.33 -20.24 -16.00
C ARG A 374 -19.44 -20.79 -17.12
N GLU A 375 -19.17 -19.99 -18.14
CA GLU A 375 -18.28 -20.37 -19.26
C GLU A 375 -16.80 -20.42 -18.85
N ALA A 376 -16.39 -19.63 -17.84
CA ALA A 376 -15.01 -19.56 -17.38
C ALA A 376 -14.66 -20.53 -16.24
N CYS A 377 -15.65 -20.93 -15.44
CA CYS A 377 -15.47 -21.94 -14.41
C CYS A 377 -15.23 -23.31 -15.05
N SER A 378 -14.18 -24.02 -14.63
CA SER A 378 -13.86 -25.38 -15.08
C SER A 378 -14.87 -26.40 -14.55
N ALA A 379 -14.61 -27.70 -14.81
CA ALA A 379 -15.42 -28.79 -14.29
C ALA A 379 -15.76 -28.59 -12.79
N PRO A 380 -17.02 -28.82 -12.38
CA PRO A 380 -17.46 -28.60 -11.01
C PRO A 380 -16.55 -29.30 -9.99
N GLY A 381 -16.20 -28.61 -8.90
CA GLY A 381 -15.36 -29.15 -7.83
C GLY A 381 -13.84 -28.99 -8.03
N GLN A 382 -13.38 -28.47 -9.18
CA GLN A 382 -11.96 -28.15 -9.36
C GLN A 382 -11.59 -26.84 -8.65
N GLU A 383 -10.48 -26.84 -7.91
CA GLU A 383 -9.88 -25.63 -7.35
C GLU A 383 -9.37 -24.70 -8.45
N THR A 384 -9.72 -23.41 -8.36
CA THR A 384 -9.24 -22.38 -9.29
C THR A 384 -9.11 -21.02 -8.61
N GLY A 385 -8.18 -20.19 -9.05
CA GLY A 385 -8.03 -18.82 -8.54
C GLY A 385 -8.90 -17.82 -9.33
N LEU A 386 -9.21 -16.68 -8.71
CA LEU A 386 -9.99 -15.62 -9.36
C LEU A 386 -9.28 -15.04 -10.59
N GLU A 387 -7.96 -14.88 -10.53
CA GLU A 387 -7.15 -14.46 -11.68
C GLU A 387 -7.35 -15.39 -12.88
N THR A 388 -7.36 -16.71 -12.65
CA THR A 388 -7.57 -17.71 -13.70
C THR A 388 -8.98 -17.61 -14.29
N ILE A 389 -10.00 -17.43 -13.45
CA ILE A 389 -11.39 -17.25 -13.92
C ILE A 389 -11.48 -15.99 -14.80
N LEU A 390 -10.98 -14.85 -14.32
CA LEU A 390 -11.00 -13.59 -15.08
C LEU A 390 -10.20 -13.69 -16.39
N GLY A 391 -9.05 -14.36 -16.36
CA GLY A 391 -8.24 -14.64 -17.55
C GLY A 391 -8.99 -15.46 -18.60
N ARG A 392 -9.74 -16.48 -18.17
CA ARG A 392 -10.62 -17.28 -19.05
C ARG A 392 -11.77 -16.44 -19.61
N ILE A 393 -12.39 -15.55 -18.83
CA ILE A 393 -13.43 -14.64 -19.33
C ILE A 393 -12.87 -13.74 -20.43
N VAL A 394 -11.70 -13.14 -20.22
CA VAL A 394 -11.01 -12.29 -21.20
C VAL A 394 -10.72 -13.07 -22.48
N ALA A 395 -10.21 -14.30 -22.37
CA ALA A 395 -9.90 -15.17 -23.51
C ALA A 395 -11.16 -15.61 -24.27
N ASN A 396 -12.18 -16.13 -23.57
CA ASN A 396 -13.44 -16.62 -24.17
C ASN A 396 -14.17 -15.51 -24.92
N ARG A 397 -14.11 -14.27 -24.42
CA ARG A 397 -14.73 -13.10 -25.05
C ARG A 397 -13.83 -12.39 -26.08
N LYS A 398 -12.60 -12.86 -26.30
CA LYS A 398 -11.62 -12.29 -27.24
C LYS A 398 -11.39 -10.78 -27.02
N LEU A 399 -11.36 -10.35 -25.75
CA LEU A 399 -11.15 -8.95 -25.41
C LEU A 399 -9.70 -8.54 -25.71
N THR A 400 -9.51 -7.42 -26.40
CA THR A 400 -8.19 -6.99 -26.90
C THR A 400 -7.81 -5.61 -26.37
N PRO A 401 -6.55 -5.39 -25.93
CA PRO A 401 -5.51 -6.39 -25.69
C PRO A 401 -5.81 -7.25 -24.44
N PRO A 402 -5.63 -8.59 -24.49
CA PRO A 402 -6.04 -9.47 -23.38
C PRO A 402 -5.36 -9.13 -22.05
N ALA A 403 -4.04 -8.90 -22.05
CA ALA A 403 -3.28 -8.59 -20.84
C ALA A 403 -3.74 -7.28 -20.17
N VAL A 404 -4.07 -6.27 -20.97
CA VAL A 404 -4.59 -4.98 -20.47
C VAL A 404 -5.98 -5.18 -19.86
N LYS A 405 -6.84 -5.96 -20.51
CA LYS A 405 -8.21 -6.23 -20.05
C LYS A 405 -8.22 -7.06 -18.76
N LEU A 406 -7.38 -8.08 -18.68
CA LEU A 406 -7.20 -8.85 -17.46
C LEU A 406 -6.73 -7.94 -16.33
N ARG A 407 -5.69 -7.13 -16.56
CA ARG A 407 -5.19 -6.18 -15.57
C ARG A 407 -6.28 -5.24 -15.06
N GLN A 408 -7.08 -4.64 -15.96
CA GLN A 408 -8.20 -3.77 -15.59
C GLN A 408 -9.19 -4.46 -14.65
N ALA A 409 -9.51 -5.73 -14.91
CA ALA A 409 -10.39 -6.52 -14.03
C ALA A 409 -9.76 -6.83 -12.67
N LEU A 410 -8.47 -7.17 -12.64
CA LEU A 410 -7.75 -7.41 -11.39
C LEU A 410 -7.64 -6.13 -10.55
N ASP A 411 -7.35 -4.98 -11.17
CA ASP A 411 -7.29 -3.69 -10.51
C ASP A 411 -8.66 -3.27 -9.95
N ALA A 412 -9.75 -3.49 -10.69
CA ALA A 412 -11.11 -3.19 -10.24
C ALA A 412 -11.59 -4.11 -9.10
N PHE A 413 -11.13 -5.36 -9.06
CA PHE A 413 -11.34 -6.24 -7.90
C PHE A 413 -10.58 -5.71 -6.68
N GLN A 414 -9.27 -5.51 -6.83
CA GLN A 414 -8.39 -5.11 -5.75
C GLN A 414 -8.70 -3.72 -5.21
N SER A 415 -9.27 -2.82 -6.03
CA SER A 415 -9.72 -1.51 -5.58
C SER A 415 -10.84 -1.58 -4.56
N GLN A 416 -11.53 -2.71 -4.41
CA GLN A 416 -12.54 -2.88 -3.36
C GLN A 416 -11.94 -3.24 -2.00
N LEU A 417 -10.68 -3.66 -1.94
CA LEU A 417 -9.97 -3.98 -0.70
C LEU A 417 -9.01 -2.87 -0.31
N ASP A 418 -8.24 -2.39 -1.29
CA ASP A 418 -7.20 -1.41 -1.06
C ASP A 418 -7.33 -0.20 -1.98
N ASN A 419 -6.92 0.95 -1.48
CA ASN A 419 -6.76 2.13 -2.31
C ASN A 419 -5.62 1.93 -3.32
N ARG A 420 -5.96 1.76 -4.61
CA ARG A 420 -5.00 1.41 -5.67
C ARG A 420 -3.92 2.47 -5.87
N LEU A 421 -4.26 3.76 -5.78
CA LEU A 421 -3.28 4.83 -5.89
C LEU A 421 -2.30 4.82 -4.70
N LEU A 422 -2.79 4.60 -3.48
CA LEU A 422 -1.95 4.49 -2.28
C LEU A 422 -1.01 3.27 -2.36
N ARG A 423 -1.50 2.12 -2.84
CA ARG A 423 -0.67 0.92 -3.09
C ARG A 423 0.39 1.16 -4.17
N ALA A 424 0.02 1.84 -5.25
CA ALA A 424 0.97 2.17 -6.30
C ALA A 424 2.06 3.13 -5.80
N TRP A 425 1.71 4.07 -4.91
CA TRP A 425 2.68 4.90 -4.21
C TRP A 425 3.60 4.07 -3.32
N GLU A 426 3.06 3.17 -2.47
CA GLU A 426 3.85 2.25 -1.63
C GLU A 426 4.86 1.44 -2.46
N TYR A 427 4.42 0.84 -3.57
CA TYR A 427 5.31 0.06 -4.45
C TYR A 427 6.31 0.94 -5.22
N THR A 428 6.00 2.22 -5.43
CA THR A 428 6.96 3.19 -5.96
C THR A 428 8.02 3.54 -4.90
N VAL A 429 7.63 3.63 -3.62
CA VAL A 429 8.57 3.75 -2.50
C VAL A 429 9.43 2.49 -2.38
N ALA A 430 8.85 1.30 -2.59
CA ALA A 430 9.61 0.04 -2.62
C ALA A 430 10.70 0.02 -3.72
N ASN A 431 10.45 0.64 -4.88
CA ASN A 431 11.48 0.82 -5.91
C ASN A 431 12.71 1.61 -5.41
N MET A 432 12.56 2.42 -4.37
CA MET A 432 13.68 3.17 -3.78
C MET A 432 14.70 2.27 -3.08
N ALA A 433 14.32 1.08 -2.60
CA ALA A 433 15.31 0.09 -2.16
C ALA A 433 16.19 -0.39 -3.33
N GLY A 434 15.61 -0.47 -4.53
CA GLY A 434 16.29 -0.90 -5.75
C GLY A 434 17.39 0.05 -6.22
N THR A 435 17.34 1.34 -5.89
CA THR A 435 18.38 2.31 -6.30
C THR A 435 19.55 2.42 -5.32
N GLY A 436 19.40 1.89 -4.11
CA GLY A 436 20.51 1.66 -3.17
C GLY A 436 21.02 0.24 -3.30
N TRP A 437 20.39 -0.67 -2.57
CA TRP A 437 20.75 -2.09 -2.53
C TRP A 437 20.70 -2.75 -3.92
N GLY A 438 19.68 -2.43 -4.73
CA GLY A 438 19.60 -3.01 -6.07
C GLY A 438 20.70 -2.51 -7.00
N ALA A 439 21.15 -1.25 -6.87
CA ALA A 439 22.29 -0.74 -7.62
C ALA A 439 23.60 -1.42 -7.18
N GLU A 440 23.77 -1.66 -5.88
CA GLU A 440 24.89 -2.46 -5.34
C GLU A 440 24.87 -3.90 -5.87
N ARG A 441 23.69 -4.54 -5.94
CA ARG A 441 23.52 -5.88 -6.52
C ARG A 441 23.79 -5.91 -8.03
N VAL A 442 23.26 -4.96 -8.79
CA VAL A 442 23.54 -4.83 -10.23
C VAL A 442 25.02 -4.57 -10.46
N HIS A 443 25.66 -3.77 -9.61
CA HIS A 443 27.10 -3.57 -9.63
C HIS A 443 27.85 -4.86 -9.28
N GLU A 444 27.45 -5.61 -8.24
CA GLU A 444 28.02 -6.92 -7.90
C GLU A 444 27.91 -7.89 -9.08
N MET A 445 26.77 -7.94 -9.76
CA MET A 445 26.57 -8.74 -10.98
C MET A 445 27.52 -8.29 -12.09
N ALA A 446 27.69 -6.98 -12.29
CA ALA A 446 28.63 -6.43 -13.25
C ALA A 446 30.09 -6.74 -12.88
N MET A 447 30.47 -6.70 -11.60
CA MET A 447 31.80 -7.05 -11.10
C MET A 447 32.07 -8.55 -11.23
N LYS A 448 31.05 -9.41 -11.07
CA LYS A 448 31.18 -10.85 -11.33
C LYS A 448 31.37 -11.12 -12.82
N LEU A 449 30.61 -10.44 -13.69
CA LEU A 449 30.81 -10.49 -15.13
C LEU A 449 32.23 -10.01 -15.49
N GLN A 450 32.68 -8.90 -14.91
CA GLN A 450 34.06 -8.43 -15.04
C GLN A 450 35.06 -9.48 -14.57
N LYS A 451 34.88 -10.09 -13.40
CA LYS A 451 35.81 -11.10 -12.89
C LYS A 451 35.85 -12.34 -13.77
N ALA A 452 34.73 -12.75 -14.36
CA ALA A 452 34.68 -13.84 -15.33
C ALA A 452 35.50 -13.48 -16.58
N LEU A 453 35.35 -12.25 -17.09
CA LEU A 453 36.21 -11.71 -18.14
C LEU A 453 37.69 -11.72 -17.73
N THR A 454 38.00 -11.36 -16.48
CA THR A 454 39.37 -11.32 -15.96
C THR A 454 40.00 -12.69 -15.78
N HIS A 455 39.26 -13.69 -15.33
CA HIS A 455 39.84 -15.00 -15.04
C HIS A 455 40.37 -15.67 -16.31
N ASP A 456 39.62 -15.58 -17.40
CA ASP A 456 40.05 -16.09 -18.70
C ASP A 456 41.24 -15.25 -19.25
N TYR A 457 41.31 -13.96 -18.92
CA TYR A 457 42.34 -13.04 -19.42
C TYR A 457 43.61 -12.93 -18.59
N ALA A 458 43.56 -13.18 -17.28
CA ALA A 458 44.74 -13.10 -16.40
C ALA A 458 45.81 -14.10 -16.84
N ASN A 459 45.38 -15.25 -17.37
CA ASN A 459 46.27 -16.24 -17.99
C ASN A 459 46.94 -15.68 -19.26
N TYR A 460 46.25 -14.83 -20.03
CA TYR A 460 46.74 -14.22 -21.27
C TYR A 460 47.68 -13.02 -21.02
N PHE A 461 47.33 -12.13 -20.08
CA PHE A 461 48.09 -10.91 -19.78
C PHE A 461 49.30 -11.12 -18.85
N SER A 462 49.43 -12.29 -18.22
CA SER A 462 50.64 -12.66 -17.48
C SER A 462 51.93 -12.60 -18.34
N MET A 463 51.81 -12.46 -19.67
CA MET A 463 52.91 -12.43 -20.62
C MET A 463 53.17 -11.08 -21.31
N THR A 464 52.41 -10.00 -21.05
CA THR A 464 52.45 -8.80 -21.93
C THR A 464 52.40 -7.44 -21.20
N GLY A 465 52.91 -6.37 -21.84
CA GLY A 465 53.32 -5.10 -21.23
C GLY A 465 52.23 -4.12 -20.75
N SER A 466 52.64 -2.97 -20.20
CA SER A 466 51.78 -2.00 -19.49
C SER A 466 50.62 -1.39 -20.28
N SER A 467 50.71 -1.26 -21.60
CA SER A 467 49.65 -0.69 -22.45
C SER A 467 48.40 -1.56 -22.52
N GLN A 468 48.57 -2.88 -22.43
CA GLN A 468 47.48 -3.85 -22.47
C GLN A 468 46.67 -3.88 -21.18
N LEU A 469 47.32 -3.68 -20.03
CA LEU A 469 46.62 -3.55 -18.75
C LEU A 469 45.70 -2.32 -18.73
N ALA A 470 46.11 -1.21 -19.34
CA ALA A 470 45.29 -0.01 -19.46
C ALA A 470 44.06 -0.25 -20.36
N ALA A 471 44.27 -0.88 -21.52
CA ALA A 471 43.19 -1.28 -22.44
C ALA A 471 42.19 -2.23 -21.76
N TYR A 472 42.71 -3.16 -20.96
CA TYR A 472 41.91 -4.10 -20.18
C TYR A 472 41.04 -3.39 -19.13
N ASN A 473 41.64 -2.52 -18.31
CA ASN A 473 40.90 -1.75 -17.31
C ASN A 473 39.79 -0.91 -17.95
N ALA A 474 40.08 -0.27 -19.09
CA ALA A 474 39.08 0.48 -19.86
C ALA A 474 37.91 -0.38 -20.35
N LEU A 475 38.19 -1.60 -20.86
CA LEU A 475 37.13 -2.55 -21.21
C LEU A 475 36.29 -2.92 -19.99
N THR A 476 36.92 -3.22 -18.86
CA THR A 476 36.18 -3.62 -17.66
C THR A 476 35.31 -2.50 -17.09
N ASP A 477 35.82 -1.26 -17.07
CA ASP A 477 35.05 -0.10 -16.67
C ASP A 477 33.85 0.10 -17.59
N ARG A 478 34.04 -0.11 -18.90
CA ARG A 478 32.97 -0.01 -19.91
C ARG A 478 31.92 -1.11 -19.73
N VAL A 479 32.30 -2.33 -19.36
CA VAL A 479 31.36 -3.41 -19.03
C VAL A 479 30.49 -3.02 -17.85
N VAL A 480 31.10 -2.56 -16.75
CA VAL A 480 30.36 -2.13 -15.56
C VAL A 480 29.44 -0.95 -15.87
N GLU A 481 29.93 0.02 -16.63
CA GLU A 481 29.15 1.18 -17.08
C GLU A 481 27.93 0.74 -17.91
N GLN A 482 28.13 -0.01 -19.00
CA GLN A 482 27.03 -0.41 -19.89
C GLN A 482 26.04 -1.32 -19.17
N PHE A 483 26.51 -2.24 -18.33
CA PHE A 483 25.65 -3.12 -17.56
C PHE A 483 24.76 -2.33 -16.59
N THR A 484 25.34 -1.43 -15.80
CA THR A 484 24.58 -0.60 -14.83
C THR A 484 23.67 0.42 -15.51
N GLN A 485 23.99 0.85 -16.73
CA GLN A 485 23.12 1.71 -17.53
C GLN A 485 21.94 0.96 -18.14
N ARG A 486 22.06 -0.34 -18.38
CA ARG A 486 21.08 -1.13 -19.15
C ARG A 486 20.30 -2.14 -18.34
N ILE A 487 20.78 -2.48 -17.14
CA ILE A 487 20.12 -3.38 -16.19
C ILE A 487 19.73 -2.61 -14.94
N ARG A 488 18.51 -2.84 -14.45
CA ARG A 488 18.08 -2.35 -13.14
C ARG A 488 17.19 -3.36 -12.43
N LEU A 489 16.98 -3.14 -11.14
CA LEU A 489 16.01 -3.86 -10.34
C LEU A 489 14.81 -2.97 -10.05
N LEU A 490 13.61 -3.46 -10.35
CA LEU A 490 12.34 -2.79 -10.05
C LEU A 490 11.48 -3.72 -9.20
N TYR A 491 10.88 -3.20 -8.15
CA TYR A 491 9.94 -3.94 -7.33
C TYR A 491 8.67 -4.25 -8.12
N ASP A 492 8.12 -5.45 -8.00
CA ASP A 492 6.86 -5.86 -8.59
C ASP A 492 6.06 -6.71 -7.60
N ALA A 493 4.91 -6.20 -7.17
CA ALA A 493 4.02 -6.87 -6.22
C ALA A 493 3.36 -8.15 -6.79
N SER A 494 3.34 -8.32 -8.12
CA SER A 494 2.70 -9.47 -8.79
C SER A 494 3.60 -10.70 -8.88
N VAL A 495 4.88 -10.53 -8.58
CA VAL A 495 5.86 -11.61 -8.54
C VAL A 495 5.47 -12.61 -7.46
N ALA A 496 5.16 -13.84 -7.85
CA ALA A 496 5.03 -14.94 -6.89
C ALA A 496 6.42 -15.41 -6.46
N GLY A 497 6.62 -15.57 -5.16
CA GLY A 497 7.81 -16.18 -4.57
C GLY A 497 7.47 -17.51 -3.91
N ALA A 498 8.50 -18.29 -3.57
CA ALA A 498 8.34 -19.28 -2.52
C ALA A 498 7.85 -18.54 -1.27
N LYS A 499 6.91 -19.15 -0.53
CA LYS A 499 6.54 -18.62 0.78
C LYS A 499 7.83 -18.45 1.58
N HIS A 500 8.04 -17.23 2.08
CA HIS A 500 9.14 -16.96 2.98
C HIS A 500 9.04 -17.90 4.21
N GLN A 501 10.16 -18.21 4.88
CA GLN A 501 10.19 -19.24 5.94
C GLN A 501 9.26 -18.91 7.12
N ASP A 502 9.01 -17.62 7.35
CA ASP A 502 8.06 -17.10 8.33
C ASP A 502 6.59 -17.24 7.89
N GLY A 503 6.34 -17.70 6.66
CA GLY A 503 5.02 -17.89 6.08
C GLY A 503 4.27 -16.60 5.73
N SER A 504 4.88 -15.42 5.89
CA SER A 504 4.17 -14.13 5.88
C SER A 504 3.93 -13.59 4.48
N SER A 505 4.89 -13.79 3.56
CA SER A 505 4.85 -13.23 2.20
C SER A 505 5.01 -14.33 1.17
N SER A 506 4.11 -14.37 0.18
CA SER A 506 4.19 -15.27 -0.97
C SER A 506 4.26 -14.53 -2.30
N TYR A 507 4.17 -13.21 -2.26
CA TYR A 507 4.19 -12.33 -3.42
C TYR A 507 5.12 -11.15 -3.18
N GLY A 508 5.47 -10.42 -4.23
CA GLY A 508 6.38 -9.29 -4.17
C GLY A 508 7.85 -9.70 -4.32
N GLY A 509 8.57 -8.99 -5.17
CA GLY A 509 10.00 -9.18 -5.35
C GLY A 509 10.58 -8.18 -6.34
N PHE A 510 11.90 -8.14 -6.44
CA PHE A 510 12.58 -7.34 -7.46
C PHE A 510 12.68 -8.13 -8.76
N CYS A 511 12.19 -7.54 -9.84
CA CYS A 511 12.39 -8.00 -11.20
C CYS A 511 13.61 -7.32 -11.81
N VAL A 512 14.42 -8.10 -12.52
CA VAL A 512 15.46 -7.55 -13.40
C VAL A 512 14.77 -6.94 -14.62
N GLN A 513 15.15 -5.71 -14.96
CA GLN A 513 14.70 -5.04 -16.18
C GLN A 513 15.90 -4.69 -17.06
N TYR A 514 15.70 -4.78 -18.37
CA TYR A 514 16.65 -4.39 -19.40
C TYR A 514 16.14 -3.21 -20.22
N ARG A 515 17.06 -2.40 -20.76
CA ARG A 515 16.77 -1.49 -21.86
C ARG A 515 17.86 -1.57 -22.94
N SER A 516 17.45 -1.50 -24.20
CA SER A 516 18.34 -1.61 -25.37
C SER A 516 19.13 -0.33 -25.68
N GLY A 517 18.86 0.78 -25.00
CA GLY A 517 19.59 2.04 -25.20
C GLY A 517 19.06 3.17 -24.32
N GLN A 518 19.72 4.33 -24.40
CA GLN A 518 19.19 5.54 -23.78
C GLN A 518 17.84 5.92 -24.41
N GLY A 519 16.85 6.26 -23.59
CA GLY A 519 15.48 6.55 -24.03
C GLY A 519 14.62 5.31 -24.35
N ALA A 520 15.22 4.12 -24.49
CA ALA A 520 14.44 2.89 -24.67
C ALA A 520 13.63 2.56 -23.41
N LYS A 521 12.42 2.01 -23.62
CA LYS A 521 11.55 1.59 -22.53
C LYS A 521 12.17 0.40 -21.80
N TRP A 522 12.14 0.44 -20.48
CA TRP A 522 12.54 -0.69 -19.64
C TRP A 522 11.58 -1.86 -19.81
N GLN A 523 12.13 -3.05 -20.00
CA GLN A 523 11.39 -4.30 -20.18
C GLN A 523 11.79 -5.28 -19.08
N PRO A 524 10.83 -5.96 -18.42
CA PRO A 524 11.14 -7.02 -17.48
C PRO A 524 11.80 -8.18 -18.22
N ILE A 525 12.80 -8.79 -17.59
CA ILE A 525 13.46 -9.99 -18.10
C ILE A 525 12.76 -11.20 -17.50
N ALA A 526 12.12 -11.99 -18.34
CA ALA A 526 11.18 -13.02 -17.93
C ALA A 526 11.85 -14.37 -17.60
N SER A 527 13.10 -14.59 -18.01
CA SER A 527 13.81 -15.84 -17.78
C SER A 527 15.33 -15.66 -17.75
N VAL A 528 16.03 -16.67 -17.24
CA VAL A 528 17.51 -16.71 -17.28
C VAL A 528 18.03 -16.68 -18.72
N ALA A 529 17.38 -17.43 -19.63
CA ALA A 529 17.79 -17.46 -21.03
C ALA A 529 17.72 -16.06 -21.66
N GLU A 530 16.61 -15.34 -21.42
CA GLU A 530 16.47 -13.95 -21.88
C GLU A 530 17.51 -13.04 -21.23
N PHE A 531 17.81 -13.21 -19.94
CA PHE A 531 18.86 -12.43 -19.29
C PHE A 531 20.22 -12.64 -19.94
N ASN A 532 20.60 -13.89 -20.22
CA ASN A 532 21.85 -14.19 -20.92
C ASN A 532 21.87 -13.57 -22.32
N GLU A 533 20.75 -13.60 -23.06
CA GLU A 533 20.58 -12.89 -24.34
C GLU A 533 20.85 -11.39 -24.15
N ARG A 534 20.26 -10.75 -23.14
CA ARG A 534 20.46 -9.31 -22.84
C ARG A 534 21.88 -8.98 -22.42
N VAL A 535 22.56 -9.87 -21.71
CA VAL A 535 24.00 -9.72 -21.42
C VAL A 535 24.81 -9.83 -22.71
N GLY A 536 24.45 -10.73 -23.61
CA GLY A 536 25.01 -10.81 -24.97
C GLY A 536 24.86 -9.49 -25.73
N ASP A 537 23.65 -8.91 -25.74
CA ASP A 537 23.38 -7.61 -26.36
C ASP A 537 24.30 -6.49 -25.81
N ILE A 538 24.56 -6.50 -24.51
CA ILE A 538 25.46 -5.55 -23.85
C ILE A 538 26.90 -5.75 -24.30
N LEU A 539 27.35 -7.01 -24.37
CA LEU A 539 28.72 -7.34 -24.78
C LEU A 539 28.97 -7.03 -26.24
N GLU A 540 28.02 -7.29 -27.14
CA GLU A 540 28.12 -6.92 -28.55
C GLU A 540 28.18 -5.41 -28.76
N LEU A 541 27.43 -4.64 -27.98
CA LEU A 541 27.58 -3.18 -27.99
C LEU A 541 29.00 -2.74 -27.60
N ILE A 542 29.53 -3.32 -26.52
CA ILE A 542 30.89 -3.01 -26.06
C ILE A 542 31.90 -3.39 -27.13
N ARG A 543 31.68 -4.52 -27.84
CA ARG A 543 32.51 -4.97 -28.97
C ARG A 543 32.58 -3.93 -30.08
N HIS A 544 31.44 -3.34 -30.44
CA HIS A 544 31.40 -2.29 -31.43
C HIS A 544 32.20 -1.05 -30.99
N ASP A 545 32.13 -0.68 -29.71
CA ASP A 545 32.81 0.46 -29.12
C ASP A 545 34.30 0.22 -28.79
N LEU A 546 34.80 -1.02 -28.90
CA LEU A 546 36.19 -1.33 -28.59
C LEU A 546 37.18 -0.54 -29.49
N PRO A 547 38.28 0.00 -28.91
CA PRO A 547 39.39 0.55 -29.67
C PRO A 547 39.95 -0.45 -30.69
N ALA A 548 40.46 0.04 -31.82
CA ALA A 548 40.97 -0.79 -32.90
C ALA A 548 42.12 -1.71 -32.45
N GLU A 549 42.93 -1.24 -31.50
CA GLU A 549 44.05 -1.96 -30.89
C GLU A 549 43.58 -3.21 -30.14
N ILE A 550 42.37 -3.19 -29.57
CA ILE A 550 41.78 -4.35 -28.89
C ILE A 550 41.11 -5.30 -29.89
N LYS A 551 40.62 -4.77 -31.02
CA LYS A 551 40.02 -5.59 -32.09
C LYS A 551 41.03 -6.43 -32.87
N GLN A 552 42.32 -6.11 -32.79
CA GLN A 552 43.40 -6.81 -33.50
C GLN A 552 43.87 -8.11 -32.84
N PHE A 553 43.38 -8.44 -31.64
CA PHE A 553 43.72 -9.71 -30.99
C PHE A 553 42.96 -10.88 -31.63
N ASP A 554 43.68 -11.93 -32.04
CA ASP A 554 43.11 -13.13 -32.69
C ASP A 554 42.07 -13.85 -31.83
N ASP A 555 42.22 -13.80 -30.50
CA ASP A 555 41.19 -14.15 -29.53
C ASP A 555 40.58 -12.87 -28.94
N ASN A 556 39.48 -12.42 -29.53
CA ASN A 556 38.75 -11.27 -29.03
C ASN A 556 38.16 -11.59 -27.63
N PRO A 557 38.40 -10.74 -26.62
CA PRO A 557 37.94 -10.97 -25.25
C PRO A 557 36.45 -11.22 -25.13
N ILE A 558 35.70 -10.53 -25.97
CA ILE A 558 34.26 -10.59 -25.99
C ILE A 558 33.79 -11.90 -26.60
N ASP A 559 34.49 -12.45 -27.60
CA ASP A 559 34.14 -13.77 -28.15
C ASP A 559 34.36 -14.88 -27.13
N SER A 560 35.43 -14.82 -26.34
CA SER A 560 35.63 -15.74 -25.21
C SER A 560 34.56 -15.57 -24.13
N ALA A 561 34.18 -14.33 -23.79
CA ALA A 561 33.10 -14.04 -22.86
C ALA A 561 31.74 -14.56 -23.32
N LEU A 562 31.38 -14.31 -24.58
CA LEU A 562 30.16 -14.78 -25.21
C LEU A 562 30.13 -16.31 -25.25
N ARG A 563 31.25 -16.94 -25.65
CA ARG A 563 31.41 -18.40 -25.57
C ARG A 563 31.26 -18.91 -24.14
N ALA A 564 31.81 -18.20 -23.15
CA ALA A 564 31.70 -18.56 -21.75
C ALA A 564 30.28 -18.38 -21.20
N ILE A 565 29.54 -17.34 -21.59
CA ILE A 565 28.12 -17.16 -21.25
C ILE A 565 27.25 -18.24 -21.91
N HIS A 566 27.59 -18.65 -23.13
CA HIS A 566 26.90 -19.73 -23.83
C HIS A 566 27.23 -21.12 -23.27
N LYS A 567 28.47 -21.36 -22.82
CA LYS A 567 28.95 -22.66 -22.30
C LYS A 567 28.69 -22.84 -20.81
N ASN A 568 29.07 -21.85 -20.03
CA ASN A 568 28.90 -21.82 -18.60
C ASN A 568 27.68 -20.96 -18.32
N SER A 569 26.81 -21.50 -17.50
CA SER A 569 25.77 -20.74 -16.83
C SER A 569 26.42 -19.85 -15.74
N LEU A 570 27.40 -19.03 -16.16
CA LEU A 570 28.36 -18.26 -15.37
C LEU A 570 27.66 -17.35 -14.37
N LEU A 571 26.47 -16.89 -14.75
CA LEU A 571 25.61 -16.11 -13.88
C LEU A 571 24.62 -17.00 -13.11
N THR A 572 24.16 -18.16 -13.59
CA THR A 572 23.12 -18.95 -12.89
C THR A 572 23.59 -19.60 -11.59
N ASN A 573 24.85 -20.02 -11.51
CA ASN A 573 25.32 -20.79 -10.34
C ASN A 573 25.50 -19.87 -9.12
N ASP A 574 25.99 -18.65 -9.33
CA ASP A 574 26.14 -17.62 -8.28
C ASP A 574 24.87 -16.77 -8.10
N LEU A 575 24.02 -16.68 -9.13
CA LEU A 575 22.63 -16.26 -8.99
C LEU A 575 21.77 -17.40 -8.42
N GLY A 576 22.33 -18.44 -7.82
CA GLY A 576 21.59 -19.52 -7.17
C GLY A 576 20.68 -19.08 -6.02
N SER A 577 20.62 -17.79 -5.67
CA SER A 577 19.58 -17.15 -4.85
C SER A 577 18.39 -16.59 -5.65
N LEU A 578 18.55 -16.33 -6.95
CA LEU A 578 17.50 -16.09 -7.95
C LEU A 578 16.88 -17.43 -8.39
N ARG A 579 16.28 -18.17 -7.45
CA ARG A 579 15.86 -19.58 -7.66
C ARG A 579 14.56 -19.79 -8.45
N SER A 580 14.04 -18.82 -9.17
CA SER A 580 12.78 -19.03 -9.91
C SER A 580 12.84 -18.47 -11.31
N ASP A 581 12.05 -19.07 -12.19
CA ASP A 581 11.61 -18.49 -13.44
C ASP A 581 10.30 -17.74 -13.15
N PRO A 582 10.18 -16.43 -13.44
CA PRO A 582 11.18 -15.45 -13.89
C PRO A 582 12.33 -15.13 -12.91
N LEU A 583 13.45 -14.61 -13.44
CA LEU A 583 14.58 -14.05 -12.69
C LEU A 583 14.12 -12.99 -11.68
N ARG A 584 13.87 -13.45 -10.45
CA ARG A 584 13.24 -12.70 -9.37
C ARG A 584 14.15 -12.74 -8.15
N ILE A 585 14.51 -11.57 -7.63
CA ILE A 585 15.06 -11.52 -6.27
C ILE A 585 13.89 -11.42 -5.31
N ILE A 586 13.57 -12.54 -4.65
CA ILE A 586 12.55 -12.60 -3.60
C ILE A 586 13.11 -12.04 -2.27
N ALA A 587 14.41 -11.80 -2.18
CA ALA A 587 15.04 -11.28 -0.97
C ALA A 587 14.72 -9.79 -0.72
N GLY A 588 14.44 -9.47 0.54
CA GLY A 588 13.95 -8.19 1.02
C GLY A 588 14.83 -7.00 0.65
N GLY A 589 14.20 -5.90 0.25
CA GLY A 589 14.88 -4.63 0.12
C GLY A 589 15.40 -4.12 1.47
N SER A 590 16.45 -3.31 1.45
CA SER A 590 16.94 -2.67 2.68
C SER A 590 16.05 -1.48 3.05
N ALA A 591 15.35 -1.55 4.18
CA ALA A 591 14.59 -0.41 4.72
C ALA A 591 15.46 0.85 4.86
N GLN A 592 16.74 0.68 5.22
CA GLN A 592 17.72 1.75 5.28
C GLN A 592 17.95 2.41 3.91
N ALA A 593 18.00 1.61 2.83
CA ALA A 593 18.12 2.14 1.48
C ALA A 593 16.86 2.93 1.08
N VAL A 594 15.67 2.45 1.43
CA VAL A 594 14.42 3.19 1.19
C VAL A 594 14.44 4.53 1.91
N VAL A 595 14.71 4.54 3.22
CA VAL A 595 14.73 5.77 4.04
C VAL A 595 15.74 6.79 3.48
N ARG A 596 16.97 6.36 3.20
CA ARG A 596 18.02 7.22 2.62
C ARG A 596 17.56 7.84 1.30
N ASN A 597 17.02 7.03 0.41
CA ASN A 597 16.65 7.47 -0.93
C ASN A 597 15.36 8.30 -0.93
N TYR A 598 14.44 8.05 0.02
CA TYR A 598 13.18 8.76 0.13
C TYR A 598 13.34 10.19 0.67
N PHE A 599 14.16 10.39 1.71
CA PHE A 599 14.39 11.71 2.30
C PHE A 599 15.61 12.45 1.75
N GLY A 600 16.44 11.78 0.95
CA GLY A 600 17.59 12.39 0.30
C GLY A 600 18.73 12.82 1.22
N TYR A 601 18.71 12.46 2.51
CA TYR A 601 19.78 12.82 3.43
C TYR A 601 21.00 11.91 3.24
N ALA A 602 22.16 12.54 3.02
CA ALA A 602 23.37 12.03 3.63
C ALA A 602 23.19 12.28 5.13
N VAL A 603 22.93 11.24 5.91
CA VAL A 603 23.29 11.33 7.33
C VAL A 603 24.80 11.56 7.31
N ARG A 604 25.25 12.80 7.55
CA ARG A 604 26.67 13.05 7.84
C ARG A 604 26.97 12.23 9.09
N ALA A 605 27.67 11.12 8.91
CA ALA A 605 28.26 10.40 10.01
C ALA A 605 29.37 11.30 10.57
N GLU A 606 29.05 12.11 11.58
CA GLU A 606 30.10 12.58 12.49
C GLU A 606 30.51 11.36 13.32
N THR A 607 31.68 10.85 13.01
CA THR A 607 32.30 9.73 13.73
C THR A 607 32.62 10.20 15.15
N ILE A 608 31.87 9.74 16.15
CA ILE A 608 32.35 9.75 17.52
C ILE A 608 33.32 8.56 17.63
N THR A 609 34.61 8.84 17.53
CA THR A 609 35.65 7.84 17.74
C THR A 609 35.69 7.50 19.24
N LEU A 610 35.15 6.34 19.62
CA LEU A 610 35.43 5.77 20.94
C LEU A 610 36.82 5.13 20.86
N GLU A 611 37.80 5.72 21.55
CA GLU A 611 39.16 5.17 21.59
C GLU A 611 39.14 3.71 22.11
N PRO A 612 39.76 2.76 21.39
CA PRO A 612 39.83 1.38 21.82
C PRO A 612 40.91 1.23 22.89
N ARG A 613 40.54 1.27 24.17
CA ARG A 613 41.38 0.66 25.21
C ARG A 613 41.15 -0.85 25.19
N HIS A 614 42.25 -1.55 24.91
CA HIS A 614 42.38 -3.00 24.75
C HIS A 614 41.47 -3.84 25.66
N THR A 615 40.62 -4.68 25.06
CA THR A 615 40.31 -6.08 25.43
C THR A 615 39.11 -6.59 24.61
N THR A 616 39.08 -7.91 24.43
CA THR A 616 38.43 -8.74 23.42
C THR A 616 36.91 -8.64 23.25
N ASN A 617 36.48 -8.89 21.98
CA ASN A 617 35.19 -9.33 21.43
C ASN A 617 33.92 -9.27 22.31
N ARG A 618 32.99 -8.34 21.98
CA ARG A 618 31.50 -8.48 21.96
C ARG A 618 30.82 -7.08 21.99
N PRO A 619 30.65 -6.40 20.84
CA PRO A 619 30.08 -5.04 20.79
C PRO A 619 28.62 -4.92 21.22
N GLY A 620 27.77 -5.92 20.89
CA GLY A 620 26.34 -5.90 21.24
C GLY A 620 26.07 -6.01 22.74
N LEU A 621 26.86 -6.82 23.46
CA LEU A 621 26.75 -6.97 24.92
C LEU A 621 27.15 -5.68 25.66
N ARG A 622 28.11 -4.91 25.12
CA ARG A 622 28.51 -3.62 25.70
C ARG A 622 27.41 -2.57 25.58
N LEU A 623 26.69 -2.53 24.46
CA LEU A 623 25.56 -1.62 24.26
C LEU A 623 24.40 -1.98 25.21
N LEU A 624 24.07 -3.26 25.31
CA LEU A 624 23.04 -3.75 26.22
C LEU A 624 23.39 -3.48 27.68
N ASN A 625 24.63 -3.78 28.11
CA ASN A 625 25.10 -3.49 29.47
C ASN A 625 25.12 -1.99 29.75
N TRP A 626 25.56 -1.16 28.80
CA TRP A 626 25.54 0.30 28.96
C TRP A 626 24.11 0.84 29.13
N LEU A 627 23.14 0.31 28.37
CA LEU A 627 21.73 0.68 28.49
C LEU A 627 21.11 0.22 29.80
N VAL A 628 21.40 -1.00 30.22
CA VAL A 628 20.96 -1.55 31.52
C VAL A 628 21.55 -0.74 32.67
N GLU A 629 22.84 -0.38 32.60
CA GLU A 629 23.48 0.49 33.59
C GLU A 629 22.90 1.90 33.58
N LYS A 630 22.50 2.44 32.42
CA LYS A 630 21.76 3.70 32.34
C LYS A 630 20.38 3.60 32.98
N LEU A 631 19.62 2.53 32.70
CA LEU A 631 18.31 2.28 33.31
C LEU A 631 18.39 2.15 34.84
N LYS A 632 19.38 1.43 35.37
CA LYS A 632 19.65 1.34 36.82
C LYS A 632 19.93 2.70 37.46
N HIS A 633 20.55 3.62 36.72
CA HIS A 633 20.87 4.97 37.22
C HIS A 633 19.63 5.86 37.41
N TYR A 634 18.51 5.53 36.75
CA TYR A 634 17.27 6.31 36.84
C TYR A 634 16.36 5.88 38.01
N GLY A 635 16.55 4.68 38.57
CA GLY A 635 15.81 4.15 39.73
C GLY A 635 14.29 4.01 39.52
N PRO A 636 13.55 3.38 40.44
CA PRO A 636 12.09 3.39 40.41
C PRO A 636 11.58 4.81 40.70
N ALA A 637 10.81 5.39 39.77
CA ALA A 637 10.25 6.72 39.93
C ALA A 637 9.25 6.77 41.09
N THR A 638 9.49 7.63 42.09
CA THR A 638 8.45 7.98 43.07
C THR A 638 7.52 9.06 42.49
N PRO A 639 6.21 9.07 42.82
CA PRO A 639 5.22 9.85 42.06
C PRO A 639 5.33 11.38 42.13
N ALA A 640 6.21 11.96 42.97
CA ALA A 640 6.03 13.35 43.42
C ALA A 640 7.16 14.35 43.13
N SER A 641 8.36 13.97 42.68
CA SER A 641 9.41 14.98 42.47
C SER A 641 10.62 14.50 41.66
N ALA A 642 10.67 14.82 40.36
CA ALA A 642 11.92 14.90 39.60
C ALA A 642 11.75 15.85 38.38
N PRO A 643 12.75 16.69 38.04
CA PRO A 643 12.73 17.54 36.86
C PRO A 643 12.92 16.74 35.57
N ILE A 644 12.39 17.28 34.48
CA ILE A 644 12.31 16.73 33.13
C ILE A 644 13.70 16.34 32.61
N CYS A 645 13.98 15.03 32.54
CA CYS A 645 15.05 14.42 31.77
C CYS A 645 14.56 13.06 31.27
N ASN A 646 13.91 13.04 30.11
CA ASN A 646 13.33 11.83 29.50
C ASN A 646 14.29 11.25 28.46
N ALA A 647 14.75 10.01 28.64
CA ALA A 647 15.56 9.29 27.66
C ALA A 647 15.06 7.85 27.49
N TYR A 648 14.23 7.60 26.47
CA TYR A 648 13.87 6.26 26.01
C TYR A 648 14.74 5.91 24.80
N HIS A 649 15.37 4.74 24.80
CA HIS A 649 16.14 4.24 23.65
C HIS A 649 15.46 2.98 23.12
N MET A 650 15.33 2.83 21.80
CA MET A 650 14.96 1.58 21.14
C MET A 650 16.10 1.16 20.20
N PHE A 651 16.49 -0.11 20.21
CA PHE A 651 17.55 -0.63 19.33
C PHE A 651 16.99 -1.69 18.38
N LEU A 652 17.06 -1.42 17.08
CA LEU A 652 16.94 -2.45 16.05
C LEU A 652 18.31 -3.10 15.85
N LEU A 653 18.48 -4.34 16.32
CA LEU A 653 19.68 -5.13 16.07
C LEU A 653 19.66 -5.63 14.61
N LYS A 654 20.65 -5.22 13.81
CA LYS A 654 20.86 -5.71 12.44
C LYS A 654 21.89 -6.86 12.46
N PRO A 655 21.78 -7.90 11.60
CA PRO A 655 22.82 -8.90 11.44
C PRO A 655 24.14 -8.26 10.97
N TYR A 656 25.25 -8.57 11.63
CA TYR A 656 26.58 -8.10 11.26
C TYR A 656 27.33 -9.23 10.54
N ALA A 657 27.78 -9.00 9.32
CA ALA A 657 28.70 -9.89 8.60
C ALA A 657 30.16 -9.48 8.90
N PRO A 658 31.06 -10.40 9.24
CA PRO A 658 32.37 -10.05 9.80
C PRO A 658 33.43 -9.92 8.70
N HIS A 659 33.40 -8.86 7.89
CA HIS A 659 34.57 -8.47 7.09
C HIS A 659 34.62 -6.95 6.93
N HIS A 660 35.13 -6.26 7.94
CA HIS A 660 35.98 -5.07 7.87
C HIS A 660 36.19 -4.59 9.32
N ALA A 661 37.45 -4.59 9.76
CA ALA A 661 37.83 -4.07 11.06
C ALA A 661 37.73 -2.54 11.04
N ASP A 662 36.58 -2.00 11.47
CA ASP A 662 36.48 -0.67 12.08
C ASP A 662 35.13 -0.56 12.81
N GLY A 663 35.21 -0.44 14.13
CA GLY A 663 34.05 -0.40 15.02
C GLY A 663 33.41 0.98 15.04
N ALA A 664 32.30 1.15 14.31
CA ALA A 664 31.40 2.29 14.48
C ALA A 664 29.93 1.82 14.43
N LEU A 665 29.20 2.03 15.53
CA LEU A 665 27.74 1.89 15.60
C LEU A 665 27.10 3.11 14.91
N SER A 666 26.18 2.89 13.97
CA SER A 666 25.60 4.00 13.19
C SER A 666 24.57 4.81 13.99
N LEU A 667 24.88 6.10 14.22
CA LEU A 667 24.04 7.12 14.86
C LEU A 667 22.64 7.29 14.24
N ALA A 668 22.44 6.83 13.00
CA ALA A 668 21.14 6.79 12.33
C ALA A 668 20.08 6.02 13.16
N SER A 669 20.50 4.96 13.84
CA SER A 669 19.63 4.19 14.75
C SER A 669 19.28 4.98 16.02
N ALA A 670 20.17 5.86 16.50
CA ALA A 670 19.97 6.66 17.71
C ALA A 670 19.02 7.85 17.49
N VAL A 671 19.09 8.51 16.32
CA VAL A 671 18.18 9.63 15.97
C VAL A 671 16.76 9.11 15.67
N GLN A 672 16.65 7.90 15.10
CA GLN A 672 15.37 7.24 14.87
C GLN A 672 14.74 6.75 16.18
N ALA A 673 15.55 6.29 17.13
CA ALA A 673 15.14 5.98 18.49
C ALA A 673 14.66 7.21 19.27
N ALA A 674 15.34 8.36 19.15
CA ALA A 674 14.96 9.60 19.83
C ALA A 674 13.58 10.12 19.36
N ARG A 675 13.28 10.05 18.05
CA ARG A 675 11.98 10.48 17.50
C ARG A 675 10.85 9.49 17.73
N LEU A 676 11.15 8.20 17.87
CA LEU A 676 10.17 7.21 18.32
C LEU A 676 9.89 7.37 19.83
N GLY A 677 10.90 7.72 20.63
CA GLY A 677 10.76 8.11 22.03
C GLY A 677 9.81 9.28 22.23
N GLU A 678 9.97 10.35 21.42
CA GLU A 678 9.07 11.52 21.39
C GLU A 678 7.61 11.17 21.02
N TRP A 679 7.41 10.12 20.22
CA TRP A 679 6.09 9.66 19.79
C TRP A 679 5.42 8.77 20.85
N MET A 680 6.17 7.84 21.45
CA MET A 680 5.71 6.98 22.56
C MET A 680 5.36 7.81 23.79
N GLU A 681 6.12 8.88 24.06
CA GLU A 681 5.86 9.87 25.10
C GLU A 681 4.48 10.54 24.96
N LYS A 682 3.93 10.62 23.73
CA LYS A 682 2.63 11.23 23.46
C LYS A 682 1.46 10.25 23.31
N HIS A 683 1.71 8.97 23.01
CA HIS A 683 0.64 8.06 22.53
C HIS A 683 0.59 6.67 23.17
N LEU A 684 1.59 6.28 23.95
CA LEU A 684 1.63 4.99 24.63
C LEU A 684 1.64 5.20 26.14
N VAL A 685 0.58 4.76 26.83
CA VAL A 685 0.62 4.55 28.29
C VAL A 685 1.38 3.24 28.54
N VAL A 686 2.63 3.21 28.11
CA VAL A 686 3.58 2.15 28.43
C VAL A 686 4.35 2.68 29.63
N ALA A 687 4.41 1.87 30.70
CA ALA A 687 4.98 2.29 31.99
C ALA A 687 6.30 3.04 31.76
N ARG A 688 6.48 4.17 32.45
CA ARG A 688 7.57 5.15 32.26
C ARG A 688 9.01 4.59 32.38
N ASN A 689 9.17 3.28 32.61
CA ASN A 689 10.42 2.55 32.82
C ASN A 689 10.50 1.26 31.97
N SER A 690 10.17 1.35 30.68
CA SER A 690 10.11 0.20 29.77
C SER A 690 10.97 0.41 28.51
N LEU A 691 11.59 -0.68 28.04
CA LEU A 691 12.45 -0.74 26.85
C LEU A 691 11.88 -1.78 25.88
N ILE A 692 11.30 -1.33 24.75
CA ILE A 692 10.84 -2.26 23.71
C ILE A 692 12.06 -2.87 23.01
N ILE A 693 12.17 -4.20 23.05
CA ILE A 693 13.29 -4.96 22.48
C ILE A 693 12.93 -5.80 21.25
N GLY A 694 11.64 -5.93 20.94
CA GLY A 694 11.18 -6.63 19.75
C GLY A 694 9.69 -6.41 19.50
N ASP A 695 9.28 -6.62 18.26
CA ASP A 695 7.90 -6.90 17.92
C ASP A 695 7.79 -8.37 17.52
N SER A 696 6.60 -8.95 17.64
CA SER A 696 6.44 -10.32 17.19
C SER A 696 6.56 -10.40 15.67
N ASN A 697 6.29 -9.34 14.89
CA ASN A 697 5.95 -9.40 13.44
C ASN A 697 4.92 -10.50 13.07
N TRP A 698 4.41 -11.22 14.06
CA TRP A 698 3.66 -12.45 13.99
C TRP A 698 2.39 -12.18 14.78
N ALA A 699 1.41 -11.63 14.09
CA ALA A 699 0.10 -11.44 14.68
C ALA A 699 -0.57 -12.84 14.77
N ARG A 700 -0.85 -13.32 15.97
CA ARG A 700 -1.80 -14.43 16.17
C ARG A 700 -3.21 -13.83 16.11
N GLY A 701 -3.77 -13.72 14.90
CA GLY A 701 -5.02 -12.98 14.68
C GLY A 701 -4.80 -11.45 14.71
N ASP A 702 -5.77 -10.69 15.21
CA ASP A 702 -5.80 -9.20 15.13
C ASP A 702 -4.87 -8.49 16.12
N LYS A 703 -3.92 -9.19 16.74
CA LYS A 703 -3.11 -8.68 17.84
C LYS A 703 -1.64 -8.66 17.48
N HIS A 704 -1.12 -7.47 17.19
CA HIS A 704 0.31 -7.21 17.18
C HIS A 704 0.83 -7.23 18.62
N LEU A 705 1.85 -8.05 18.87
CA LEU A 705 2.49 -8.19 20.18
C LEU A 705 3.88 -7.54 20.12
N TYR A 706 4.27 -6.90 21.21
CA TYR A 706 5.58 -6.32 21.44
C TYR A 706 6.21 -6.97 22.65
N PHE A 707 7.53 -6.99 22.67
CA PHE A 707 8.31 -7.47 23.78
C PHE A 707 9.04 -6.28 24.40
N ALA A 708 8.80 -6.03 25.68
CA ALA A 708 9.39 -4.91 26.41
C ALA A 708 10.08 -5.40 27.67
N LEU A 709 11.28 -4.89 27.96
CA LEU A 709 11.92 -5.01 29.25
C LEU A 709 11.40 -3.91 30.16
N CYS A 710 10.68 -4.29 31.22
CA CYS A 710 10.11 -3.35 32.19
C CYS A 710 10.41 -3.85 33.59
N TYR A 711 10.58 -2.93 34.54
CA TYR A 711 10.62 -3.29 35.96
C TYR A 711 9.28 -3.89 36.38
N ASP A 712 9.32 -5.08 36.98
CA ASP A 712 8.16 -5.74 37.54
C ASP A 712 7.73 -5.01 38.83
N PRO A 713 6.52 -4.44 38.88
CA PRO A 713 6.07 -3.67 40.04
C PRO A 713 5.93 -4.49 41.33
N GLY A 714 5.94 -5.83 41.24
CA GLY A 714 5.88 -6.70 42.40
C GLY A 714 7.21 -6.91 43.12
N ASN A 715 8.34 -6.74 42.44
CA ASN A 715 9.67 -7.07 42.99
C ASN A 715 10.79 -6.10 42.57
N ASP A 716 10.50 -5.09 41.76
CA ASP A 716 11.49 -4.14 41.19
C ASP A 716 12.61 -4.81 40.37
N ASP A 717 12.41 -6.03 39.86
CA ASP A 717 13.33 -6.70 38.95
C ASP A 717 13.01 -6.35 37.49
N LEU A 718 14.04 -6.19 36.66
CA LEU A 718 13.85 -6.02 35.22
C LEU A 718 13.39 -7.35 34.61
N ALA A 719 12.18 -7.38 34.08
CA ALA A 719 11.58 -8.56 33.48
C ALA A 719 11.17 -8.33 32.03
N LEU A 720 10.99 -9.42 31.28
CA LEU A 720 10.48 -9.39 29.91
C LEU A 720 8.95 -9.49 29.93
N TRP A 721 8.31 -8.54 29.27
CA TRP A 721 6.87 -8.43 29.17
C TRP A 721 6.44 -8.55 27.72
N GLU A 722 5.37 -9.30 27.50
CA GLU A 722 4.56 -9.20 26.29
C GLU A 722 3.59 -8.02 26.47
N THR A 723 3.51 -7.14 25.48
CA THR A 723 2.52 -6.07 25.47
C THR A 723 1.79 -5.98 24.14
N ALA A 724 0.51 -5.63 24.19
CA ALA A 724 -0.27 -5.35 22.98
C ALA A 724 0.19 -4.02 22.34
N TYR A 725 -0.07 -3.85 21.03
CA TYR A 725 0.26 -2.60 20.30
C TYR A 725 -0.25 -1.32 20.97
N ASP A 726 -1.39 -1.40 21.64
CA ASP A 726 -2.02 -0.26 22.33
C ASP A 726 -1.48 -0.04 23.75
N GLY A 727 -0.53 -0.86 24.22
CA GLY A 727 0.00 -0.83 25.58
C GLY A 727 -1.00 -1.25 26.65
N ALA A 728 -2.22 -1.67 26.29
CA ALA A 728 -3.31 -1.90 27.25
C ALA A 728 -3.18 -3.22 28.01
N ARG A 729 -2.26 -4.10 27.60
CA ARG A 729 -1.94 -5.35 28.29
C ARG A 729 -0.45 -5.50 28.45
N PHE A 730 -0.04 -5.89 29.65
CA PHE A 730 1.31 -6.35 29.96
C PHE A 730 1.16 -7.75 30.54
N THR A 731 1.72 -8.75 29.86
CA THR A 731 1.78 -10.13 30.34
C THR A 731 3.23 -10.45 30.61
N LEU A 732 3.57 -10.71 31.87
CA LEU A 732 4.92 -11.12 32.26
C LEU A 732 5.25 -12.45 31.58
N LEU A 733 6.30 -12.48 30.76
CA LEU A 733 6.75 -13.67 30.05
C LEU A 733 7.76 -14.43 30.90
N GLU A 734 7.25 -15.05 31.97
CA GLU A 734 8.01 -15.71 33.04
C GLU A 734 9.04 -14.81 33.75
N PRO A 735 9.31 -15.02 35.05
CA PRO A 735 10.43 -14.36 35.70
C PRO A 735 11.71 -14.87 35.04
N LEU A 736 12.42 -13.99 34.33
CA LEU A 736 13.76 -14.29 33.87
C LEU A 736 14.58 -14.73 35.11
N PRO A 737 15.35 -15.82 35.06
CA PRO A 737 16.14 -16.25 36.20
C PRO A 737 16.97 -15.07 36.72
N GLN A 738 17.13 -14.88 38.03
CA GLN A 738 17.81 -13.70 38.64
C GLN A 738 19.21 -13.39 38.05
N ASN A 739 19.78 -14.34 37.31
CA ASN A 739 21.10 -14.30 36.74
C ASN A 739 21.05 -14.17 35.20
N TRP A 740 19.89 -13.89 34.59
CA TRP A 740 19.74 -13.86 33.13
C TRP A 740 20.72 -12.85 32.52
N LEU A 741 20.87 -11.66 33.09
CA LEU A 741 21.90 -10.67 32.71
C LEU A 741 23.35 -11.16 32.87
N GLN A 742 23.58 -12.16 33.73
CA GLN A 742 24.88 -12.80 33.96
C GLN A 742 25.07 -14.09 33.14
N GLY A 743 24.01 -14.58 32.49
CA GLY A 743 24.03 -15.76 31.64
C GLY A 743 24.74 -15.48 30.31
N GLU A 744 25.27 -16.53 29.69
CA GLU A 744 25.76 -16.43 28.32
C GLU A 744 24.59 -16.32 27.35
N TRP A 745 24.35 -15.11 26.85
CA TRP A 745 23.42 -14.86 25.75
C TRP A 745 24.05 -15.30 24.44
N ASN A 746 23.52 -16.37 23.87
CA ASN A 746 23.78 -16.69 22.48
C ASN A 746 22.77 -15.94 21.62
N LEU A 747 23.23 -14.89 20.93
CA LEU A 747 22.48 -14.28 19.85
C LEU A 747 22.46 -15.28 18.69
N PHE A 748 21.36 -15.98 18.50
CA PHE A 748 21.14 -16.80 17.33
C PHE A 748 20.81 -15.89 16.15
N ILE A 749 21.81 -15.65 15.30
CA ILE A 749 21.62 -15.05 13.99
C ILE A 749 21.33 -16.21 13.05
N ASP A 750 20.07 -16.37 12.63
CA ASP A 750 19.78 -17.23 11.50
C ASP A 750 20.30 -16.57 10.23
N LEU A 751 21.34 -17.17 9.64
CA LEU A 751 21.97 -16.69 8.41
C LEU A 751 21.29 -17.24 7.14
N ASN A 752 20.20 -18.02 7.27
CA ASN A 752 19.47 -18.62 6.16
C ASN A 752 18.13 -17.93 5.83
N GLY A 753 18.03 -16.61 6.08
CA GLY A 753 16.97 -15.73 5.56
C GLY A 753 17.51 -14.71 4.56
#